data_AF-A0A5A7PW37-F1
#
_entry.id   AF-A0A5A7PW37-F1
#
_cell.length_a   1.000
_cell.length_b   1.000
_cell.length_c   1.000
_cell.angle_alpha   90.00
_cell.angle_beta   90.00
_cell.angle_gamma   90.00
#
_symmetry.space_group_name_H-M   'P 1'
#
loop_
_entity.id
_entity.type
_entity.pdbx_description
1 polymer ?
#
loop_
_entity_poly.entity_id
_entity_poly.type
_entity_poly.pdbx_seq_one_letter_code
_entity_poly.pdbx_strand_id
1 'polypeptide(L)'
;MAEHLASIFGTEKDRVNCPFYFKIGACRHGDRCSRLHNRPTISPTLLLSNMYQRPDMITPGVDPQGQPLDPRQIQDHFEDFFEDIYEELRKFGEIESLNVCDNLADHMIGNVYAQFKEEDQAAAALAALQGRFYSGRPIIADFSPVTDFREATCRQYEENSCNRGGYCNFMHVKMIGRELRRKLFGRNNHHGRYWGTRSRSRSASPHSNHHRRDRDRDRERDYERRDHRGGGRRSGGDRHGGGRYEGERKRQRSRSPVREGSEERRARIEQWNREREEKGNYFRLAVNRAWAGKVCQHLLFIISSTQKGTTVRVEFGDATTAADLTGSHTISRSFPHTYGQPIAHFLRATAKVPDAQIITEHPAVRVGVVFCGRQSPGGHNVVWGLLEALKIHNPNSVLLGFLGGSEGLFAQKTLEVTDEVLATYKNQGGYDLLGRTQDQIRTTEQVNAALNACTTLKLDALVIIGGVTSNTDAAQLAETFAERQCPTKVVGVPVTLNGDLKNQFVEANVGFDTICKVNSQLISNVCTDALSAEKYYYFIRLMGRKASHVALECTLQSHPNMVILAEEVAASKLTLFDITKQICDAVQARGEQDKHHGVILLPEGLIESIPEVYALLKEIHGLLRQGVSAEKISAQLSPWASALFEFLPPFIRKQLLLYPESDDSAQLSQIETEKLLAHLVEAEMNKRLKEGTYKGKKFNAICHFFGYQARGSLPSKFDCDYAYAMMTVRRYGHGPGASNLGKPALHPAIVDLKGKAYEYVLVVSHYYLLLSNHGNNL
;
A
#
# COMPACT_ATOMS: atom_id res chain seq x y z
N MET A 1 44.78 -5.84 11.34
CA MET A 1 43.38 -6.29 11.22
C MET A 1 42.43 -5.11 10.96
N ALA A 2 42.44 -4.05 11.79
CA ALA A 2 41.61 -2.86 11.59
C ALA A 2 41.77 -2.20 10.19
N GLU A 3 43.00 -2.01 9.70
CA GLU A 3 43.26 -1.46 8.36
C GLU A 3 42.67 -2.32 7.23
N HIS A 4 42.66 -3.65 7.40
CA HIS A 4 42.07 -4.54 6.40
C HIS A 4 40.53 -4.42 6.39
N LEU A 5 39.90 -4.31 7.55
CA LEU A 5 38.46 -4.05 7.67
C LEU A 5 38.10 -2.67 7.09
N ALA A 6 38.89 -1.64 7.36
CA ALA A 6 38.73 -0.31 6.76
C ALA A 6 38.92 -0.31 5.24
N SER A 7 39.77 -1.19 4.69
CA SER A 7 39.94 -1.37 3.23
C SER A 7 38.77 -2.11 2.54
N ILE A 8 37.87 -2.71 3.32
CA ILE A 8 36.72 -3.48 2.82
C ILE A 8 35.42 -2.67 2.98
N PHE A 9 35.22 -2.04 4.15
CA PHE A 9 34.00 -1.32 4.51
C PHE A 9 33.66 -0.22 3.49
N GLY A 10 32.43 -0.23 2.97
CA GLY A 10 31.98 0.74 1.96
C GLY A 10 32.52 0.51 0.54
N THR A 11 33.25 -0.57 0.26
CA THR A 11 33.72 -0.94 -1.09
C THR A 11 32.89 -2.08 -1.69
N GLU A 12 33.03 -2.38 -2.99
CA GLU A 12 32.36 -3.53 -3.62
C GLU A 12 32.74 -4.89 -3.01
N LYS A 13 33.86 -4.95 -2.27
CA LYS A 13 34.32 -6.13 -1.52
C LYS A 13 33.54 -6.36 -0.23
N ASP A 14 32.79 -5.37 0.25
CA ASP A 14 31.86 -5.55 1.37
C ASP A 14 30.71 -6.46 0.95
N ARG A 15 30.68 -7.67 1.51
CA ARG A 15 29.64 -8.68 1.24
C ARG A 15 28.37 -8.47 2.06
N VAL A 16 28.39 -7.58 3.07
CA VAL A 16 27.30 -7.39 4.04
C VAL A 16 26.55 -6.10 3.73
N ASN A 17 27.26 -4.98 3.57
CA ASN A 17 26.66 -3.68 3.31
C ASN A 17 26.49 -3.41 1.81
N CYS A 18 25.49 -2.61 1.45
CA CYS A 18 25.30 -2.14 0.08
C CYS A 18 26.28 -0.99 -0.23
N PRO A 19 27.27 -1.16 -1.14
CA PRO A 19 28.24 -0.11 -1.43
C PRO A 19 27.59 1.11 -2.11
N PHE A 20 26.53 0.90 -2.90
CA PHE A 20 25.78 1.99 -3.53
C PHE A 20 24.99 2.80 -2.49
N TYR A 21 24.27 2.14 -1.58
CA TYR A 21 23.56 2.86 -0.52
C TYR A 21 24.52 3.65 0.38
N PHE A 22 25.68 3.07 0.73
CA PHE A 22 26.68 3.75 1.55
C PHE A 22 27.28 4.99 0.86
N LYS A 23 27.63 4.89 -0.44
CA LYS A 23 28.26 6.00 -1.18
C LYS A 23 27.29 7.06 -1.72
N ILE A 24 26.03 6.68 -1.97
CA ILE A 24 25.06 7.50 -2.70
C ILE A 24 23.85 7.89 -1.83
N GLY A 25 23.62 7.20 -0.70
CA GLY A 25 22.38 7.33 0.08
C GLY A 25 21.14 6.74 -0.60
N ALA A 26 21.30 6.18 -1.79
CA ALA A 26 20.25 5.61 -2.62
C ALA A 26 20.71 4.30 -3.28
N CYS A 27 19.77 3.41 -3.57
CA CYS A 27 20.04 2.10 -4.17
C CYS A 27 18.88 1.70 -5.08
N ARG A 28 19.18 1.24 -6.29
CA ARG A 28 18.18 0.82 -7.30
C ARG A 28 17.19 -0.25 -6.82
N HIS A 29 17.57 -1.02 -5.80
CA HIS A 29 16.74 -2.09 -5.25
C HIS A 29 15.91 -1.65 -4.03
N GLY A 30 16.10 -0.44 -3.50
CA GLY A 30 15.41 0.06 -2.31
C GLY A 30 15.49 -0.93 -1.14
N ASP A 31 14.41 -1.08 -0.39
CA ASP A 31 14.30 -2.09 0.69
C ASP A 31 14.29 -3.55 0.20
N ARG A 32 14.23 -3.79 -1.13
CA ARG A 32 14.38 -5.11 -1.75
C ARG A 32 15.85 -5.49 -2.03
N CYS A 33 16.82 -4.70 -1.55
CA CYS A 33 18.24 -5.01 -1.72
C CYS A 33 18.67 -6.24 -0.90
N SER A 34 19.47 -7.13 -1.49
CA SER A 34 20.05 -8.30 -0.81
C SER A 34 21.22 -7.98 0.13
N ARG A 35 21.66 -6.71 0.18
CA ARG A 35 22.71 -6.21 1.08
C ARG A 35 22.14 -5.15 2.03
N LEU A 36 22.72 -5.02 3.21
CA LEU A 36 22.21 -4.16 4.27
C LEU A 36 22.30 -2.67 3.90
N HIS A 37 21.21 -1.93 4.16
CA HIS A 37 21.15 -0.47 4.10
C HIS A 37 21.20 0.10 5.52
N ASN A 38 22.38 0.54 5.96
CA ASN A 38 22.55 1.15 7.28
C ASN A 38 22.11 2.62 7.24
N ARG A 39 20.84 2.88 7.61
CA ARG A 39 20.25 4.22 7.66
C ARG A 39 20.80 4.96 8.91
N PRO A 40 21.55 6.07 8.76
CA PRO A 40 22.07 6.80 9.91
C PRO A 40 20.94 7.47 10.71
N THR A 41 21.03 7.45 12.04
CA THR A 41 20.07 8.14 12.93
C THR A 41 20.37 9.63 13.07
N ILE A 42 21.60 10.05 12.78
CA ILE A 42 22.11 11.43 12.72
C ILE A 42 23.14 11.48 11.59
N SER A 43 23.13 12.54 10.80
CA SER A 43 24.12 12.82 9.74
C SER A 43 24.12 14.31 9.41
N PRO A 44 25.25 14.92 9.02
CA PRO A 44 25.27 16.29 8.50
C PRO A 44 24.56 16.45 7.15
N THR A 45 24.28 15.34 6.45
CA THR A 45 23.67 15.35 5.12
C THR A 45 22.22 14.86 5.17
N LEU A 46 21.29 15.69 4.67
CA LEU A 46 19.91 15.32 4.41
C LEU A 46 19.70 14.92 2.95
N LEU A 47 18.81 13.95 2.73
CA LEU A 47 18.27 13.56 1.44
C LEU A 47 16.78 13.90 1.38
N LEU A 48 16.40 14.77 0.45
CA LEU A 48 15.02 15.09 0.12
C LEU A 48 14.64 14.30 -1.14
N SER A 49 13.84 13.25 -0.98
CA SER A 49 13.57 12.27 -2.04
C SER A 49 12.60 12.80 -3.08
N ASN A 50 12.95 12.72 -4.37
CA ASN A 50 12.12 13.11 -5.53
C ASN A 50 11.51 14.53 -5.43
N MET A 51 12.22 15.47 -4.79
CA MET A 51 11.70 16.82 -4.52
C MET A 51 11.70 17.71 -5.78
N TYR A 52 12.73 17.60 -6.63
CA TYR A 52 12.80 18.33 -7.89
C TYR A 52 12.05 17.59 -9.01
N GLN A 53 10.95 18.17 -9.49
CA GLN A 53 10.22 17.65 -10.65
C GLN A 53 10.67 18.37 -11.92
N ARG A 54 11.05 17.59 -12.95
CA ARG A 54 11.28 18.14 -14.30
C ARG A 54 9.95 18.26 -15.05
N PRO A 55 9.71 19.35 -15.81
CA PRO A 55 8.56 19.44 -16.72
C PRO A 55 8.51 18.28 -17.73
N ASP A 56 9.68 17.90 -18.26
CA ASP A 56 9.91 16.89 -19.31
C ASP A 56 9.86 15.42 -18.83
N MET A 57 9.28 15.13 -17.65
CA MET A 57 9.44 13.84 -16.98
C MET A 57 8.97 12.62 -17.80
N ILE A 58 8.05 12.82 -18.76
CA ILE A 58 7.45 11.75 -19.57
C ILE A 58 8.18 11.58 -20.92
N THR A 59 8.59 12.68 -21.56
CA THR A 59 9.27 12.68 -22.87
C THR A 59 10.29 13.82 -22.93
N PRO A 60 11.59 13.56 -23.19
CA PRO A 60 12.61 14.60 -23.22
C PRO A 60 12.30 15.71 -24.25
N GLY A 61 12.29 16.97 -23.80
CA GLY A 61 12.02 18.13 -24.65
C GLY A 61 10.54 18.40 -24.91
N VAL A 62 9.61 17.73 -24.21
CA VAL A 62 8.16 17.88 -24.41
C VAL A 62 7.45 18.03 -23.06
N ASP A 63 6.50 18.96 -22.96
CA ASP A 63 5.66 19.13 -21.76
C ASP A 63 4.63 17.98 -21.59
N PRO A 64 3.96 17.87 -20.42
CA PRO A 64 2.91 16.87 -20.21
C PRO A 64 1.68 17.01 -21.12
N GLN A 65 1.60 18.08 -21.92
CA GLN A 65 0.54 18.36 -22.90
C GLN A 65 0.98 18.09 -24.35
N GLY A 66 2.22 17.68 -24.60
CA GLY A 66 2.75 17.36 -25.93
C GLY A 66 3.42 18.51 -26.69
N GLN A 67 3.69 19.66 -26.07
CA GLN A 67 4.37 20.80 -26.72
C GLN A 67 5.88 20.78 -26.52
N PRO A 68 6.69 21.16 -27.52
CA PRO A 68 8.14 21.21 -27.39
C PRO A 68 8.59 22.33 -26.44
N LEU A 69 9.32 21.97 -25.38
CA LEU A 69 9.83 22.89 -24.38
C LEU A 69 11.16 23.52 -24.80
N ASP A 70 11.31 24.83 -24.61
CA ASP A 70 12.60 25.52 -24.78
C ASP A 70 13.56 25.12 -23.64
N PRO A 71 14.77 24.58 -23.92
CA PRO A 71 15.78 24.26 -22.92
C PRO A 71 16.09 25.38 -21.93
N ARG A 72 15.86 26.65 -22.31
CA ARG A 72 16.00 27.80 -21.41
C ARG A 72 14.96 27.81 -20.31
N GLN A 73 13.70 27.52 -20.62
CA GLN A 73 12.62 27.50 -19.62
C GLN A 73 12.81 26.37 -18.59
N ILE A 74 13.37 25.23 -19.02
CA ILE A 74 13.71 24.09 -18.15
C ILE A 74 14.87 24.44 -17.20
N GLN A 75 15.80 25.30 -17.64
CA GLN A 75 16.86 25.83 -16.81
C GLN A 75 16.34 26.92 -15.85
N ASP A 76 15.49 27.83 -16.32
CA ASP A 76 14.86 28.87 -15.48
C ASP A 76 14.02 28.24 -14.35
N HIS A 77 13.21 27.21 -14.65
CA HIS A 77 12.44 26.45 -13.66
C HIS A 77 13.35 25.71 -12.65
N PHE A 78 14.53 25.27 -13.07
CA PHE A 78 15.51 24.69 -12.15
C PHE A 78 16.16 25.74 -11.25
N GLU A 79 16.54 26.89 -11.81
CA GLU A 79 17.18 27.96 -11.06
C GLU A 79 16.23 28.61 -10.04
N ASP A 80 14.95 28.77 -10.41
CA ASP A 80 13.90 29.19 -9.49
C ASP A 80 13.69 28.17 -8.34
N PHE A 81 13.64 26.86 -8.64
CA PHE A 81 13.58 25.80 -7.61
C PHE A 81 14.80 25.81 -6.69
N PHE A 82 16.01 25.93 -7.26
CA PHE A 82 17.26 25.90 -6.50
C PHE A 82 17.36 27.10 -5.54
N GLU A 83 16.94 28.29 -5.99
CA GLU A 83 16.87 29.49 -5.15
C GLU A 83 15.90 29.32 -3.97
N ASP A 84 14.67 28.85 -4.23
CA ASP A 84 13.66 28.66 -3.19
C ASP A 84 14.11 27.63 -2.13
N ILE A 85 14.74 26.52 -2.54
CA ILE A 85 15.27 25.49 -1.62
C ILE A 85 16.50 25.97 -0.84
N TYR A 86 17.43 26.66 -1.50
CA TYR A 86 18.64 27.17 -0.84
C TYR A 86 18.29 28.21 0.24
N GLU A 87 17.35 29.11 -0.04
CA GLU A 87 16.92 30.12 0.93
C GLU A 87 16.11 29.54 2.09
N GLU A 88 15.28 28.50 1.87
CA GLU A 88 14.60 27.79 2.96
C GLU A 88 15.59 27.03 3.87
N LEU A 89 16.49 26.23 3.29
CA LEU A 89 17.44 25.42 4.07
C LEU A 89 18.42 26.27 4.87
N ARG A 90 18.84 27.42 4.33
CA ARG A 90 19.76 28.35 5.00
C ARG A 90 19.18 28.98 6.28
N LYS A 91 17.85 28.95 6.47
CA LYS A 91 17.20 29.39 7.73
C LYS A 91 17.62 28.52 8.92
N PHE A 92 18.03 27.27 8.69
CA PHE A 92 18.34 26.29 9.75
C PHE A 92 19.85 26.11 10.00
N GLY A 93 20.72 26.50 9.06
CA GLY A 93 22.17 26.32 9.21
C GLY A 93 23.02 26.80 8.04
N GLU A 94 24.33 26.63 8.19
CA GLU A 94 25.32 26.91 7.13
C GLU A 94 25.43 25.70 6.20
N ILE A 95 24.94 25.86 4.96
CA ILE A 95 24.97 24.82 3.93
C ILE A 95 26.37 24.78 3.31
N GLU A 96 27.07 23.65 3.46
CA GLU A 96 28.36 23.40 2.82
C GLU A 96 28.19 22.97 1.36
N SER A 97 27.22 22.10 1.06
CA SER A 97 26.90 21.69 -0.30
C SER A 97 25.41 21.40 -0.51
N LEU A 98 24.90 21.75 -1.70
CA LEU A 98 23.53 21.49 -2.13
C LEU A 98 23.56 20.93 -3.56
N ASN A 99 23.20 19.66 -3.72
CA ASN A 99 23.28 18.94 -4.99
C ASN A 99 21.89 18.42 -5.40
N VAL A 100 21.46 18.70 -6.63
CA VAL A 100 20.18 18.21 -7.18
C VAL A 100 20.47 17.21 -8.29
N CYS A 101 19.83 16.03 -8.22
CA CYS A 101 20.08 14.93 -9.15
C CYS A 101 19.26 15.01 -10.44
N ASP A 102 19.99 15.11 -11.55
CA ASP A 102 19.56 14.98 -12.95
C ASP A 102 19.63 13.53 -13.46
N ASN A 103 19.59 12.54 -12.56
CA ASN A 103 19.49 11.14 -12.96
C ASN A 103 18.12 10.85 -13.61
N LEU A 104 18.09 9.83 -14.49
CA LEU A 104 16.88 9.31 -15.13
C LEU A 104 16.28 8.09 -14.39
N ALA A 105 16.96 7.61 -13.34
CA ALA A 105 16.58 6.39 -12.64
C ALA A 105 15.73 6.72 -11.40
N ASP A 106 14.63 6.01 -11.19
CA ASP A 106 13.62 6.29 -10.15
C ASP A 106 14.18 6.45 -8.73
N HIS A 107 15.27 5.75 -8.41
CA HIS A 107 15.93 5.79 -7.10
C HIS A 107 16.81 7.04 -6.88
N MET A 108 17.04 7.87 -7.89
CA MET A 108 17.85 9.10 -7.81
C MET A 108 17.23 10.32 -8.50
N ILE A 109 16.22 10.14 -9.36
CA ILE A 109 15.59 11.25 -10.08
C ILE A 109 15.00 12.27 -9.12
N GLY A 110 15.33 13.54 -9.30
CA GLY A 110 14.78 14.64 -8.49
C GLY A 110 15.25 14.69 -7.04
N ASN A 111 16.14 13.79 -6.60
CA ASN A 111 16.68 13.80 -5.25
C ASN A 111 17.54 15.06 -5.00
N VAL A 112 17.35 15.69 -3.84
CA VAL A 112 18.15 16.83 -3.39
C VAL A 112 18.95 16.41 -2.16
N TYR A 113 20.26 16.61 -2.20
CA TYR A 113 21.17 16.36 -1.09
C TYR A 113 21.65 17.68 -0.53
N ALA A 114 21.40 17.91 0.76
CA ALA A 114 21.79 19.13 1.48
C ALA A 114 22.72 18.76 2.63
N GLN A 115 23.98 19.20 2.55
CA GLN A 115 24.98 18.99 3.58
C GLN A 115 25.14 20.28 4.40
N PHE A 116 24.87 20.16 5.70
CA PHE A 116 25.12 21.20 6.68
C PHE A 116 26.51 21.01 7.29
N LYS A 117 27.06 22.11 7.80
CA LYS A 117 28.36 22.12 8.48
C LYS A 117 28.36 21.35 9.82
N GLU A 118 27.23 21.37 10.52
CA GLU A 118 27.05 20.74 11.85
C GLU A 118 25.85 19.80 11.82
N GLU A 119 25.92 18.66 12.51
CA GLU A 119 24.86 17.65 12.51
C GLU A 119 23.55 18.15 13.17
N ASP A 120 23.66 19.01 14.19
CA ASP A 120 22.51 19.62 14.87
C ASP A 120 21.67 20.51 13.92
N GLN A 121 22.31 21.17 12.95
CA GLN A 121 21.64 21.99 11.95
C GLN A 121 20.83 21.12 10.98
N ALA A 122 21.39 19.97 10.58
CA ALA A 122 20.68 18.98 9.77
C ALA A 122 19.48 18.37 10.54
N ALA A 123 19.64 18.09 11.84
CA ALA A 123 18.53 17.60 12.68
C ALA A 123 17.41 18.64 12.83
N ALA A 124 17.75 19.92 13.03
CA ALA A 124 16.78 21.01 13.09
C ALA A 124 16.04 21.21 11.75
N ALA A 125 16.76 21.17 10.62
CA ALA A 125 16.17 21.22 9.29
C ALA A 125 15.24 20.03 9.02
N LEU A 126 15.64 18.81 9.39
CA LEU A 126 14.81 17.61 9.24
C LEU A 126 13.49 17.72 10.01
N ALA A 127 13.56 18.11 11.29
CA ALA A 127 12.38 18.29 12.14
C ALA A 127 11.44 19.39 11.61
N ALA A 128 11.98 20.45 11.00
CA ALA A 128 11.19 21.53 10.40
C ALA A 128 10.61 21.20 9.02
N LEU A 129 11.21 20.28 8.26
CA LEU A 129 10.74 19.85 6.94
C LEU A 129 9.70 18.72 7.01
N GLN A 130 9.74 17.89 8.06
CA GLN A 130 8.78 16.81 8.27
C GLN A 130 7.33 17.35 8.35
N GLY A 131 6.50 16.92 7.40
CA GLY A 131 5.10 17.32 7.31
C GLY A 131 4.83 18.61 6.52
N ARG A 132 5.86 19.33 6.05
CA ARG A 132 5.71 20.44 5.10
C ARG A 132 5.46 19.91 3.67
N PHE A 133 4.88 20.76 2.83
CA PHE A 133 4.62 20.45 1.42
C PHE A 133 5.34 21.44 0.50
N TYR A 134 5.78 20.95 -0.66
CA TYR A 134 6.32 21.74 -1.76
C TYR A 134 5.52 21.41 -3.03
N SER A 135 5.03 22.44 -3.74
CA SER A 135 4.19 22.29 -4.95
C SER A 135 3.07 21.24 -4.84
N GLY A 136 2.40 21.18 -3.67
CA GLY A 136 1.29 20.26 -3.38
C GLY A 136 1.67 18.83 -3.01
N ARG A 137 2.96 18.47 -2.99
CA ARG A 137 3.46 17.14 -2.55
C ARG A 137 4.14 17.22 -1.17
N PRO A 138 4.01 16.19 -0.32
CA PRO A 138 4.70 16.16 0.98
C PRO A 138 6.20 16.04 0.77
N ILE A 139 6.99 16.74 1.59
CA ILE A 139 8.44 16.65 1.57
C ILE A 139 8.86 15.38 2.32
N ILE A 140 9.52 14.46 1.61
CA ILE A 140 10.09 13.23 2.20
C ILE A 140 11.58 13.50 2.44
N ALA A 141 11.94 13.73 3.70
CA ALA A 141 13.28 14.06 4.15
C ALA A 141 13.80 12.96 5.09
N ASP A 142 15.01 12.47 4.83
CA ASP A 142 15.72 11.47 5.63
C ASP A 142 17.21 11.84 5.79
N PHE A 143 17.88 11.30 6.81
CA PHE A 143 19.33 11.40 6.93
C PHE A 143 20.03 10.50 5.89
N SER A 144 21.06 11.04 5.24
CA SER A 144 21.85 10.37 4.22
C SER A 144 23.23 9.95 4.76
N PRO A 145 23.75 8.74 4.46
CA PRO A 145 25.11 8.34 4.83
C PRO A 145 26.22 9.06 4.02
N VAL A 146 25.86 9.86 3.02
CA VAL A 146 26.84 10.53 2.12
C VAL A 146 27.55 11.67 2.83
N THR A 147 28.86 11.52 3.03
CA THR A 147 29.73 12.56 3.62
C THR A 147 30.68 13.23 2.62
N ASP A 148 31.05 12.53 1.53
CA ASP A 148 31.88 13.07 0.44
C ASP A 148 31.24 12.83 -0.93
N PHE A 149 30.79 13.91 -1.57
CA PHE A 149 30.15 13.86 -2.88
C PHE A 149 31.12 13.48 -4.02
N ARG A 150 32.45 13.58 -3.86
CA ARG A 150 33.43 13.25 -4.94
C ARG A 150 33.43 11.79 -5.36
N GLU A 151 33.03 10.89 -4.46
CA GLU A 151 32.86 9.47 -4.77
C GLU A 151 31.43 9.15 -5.22
N ALA A 152 30.50 10.09 -5.01
CA ALA A 152 29.10 9.94 -5.34
C ALA A 152 28.73 10.49 -6.73
N THR A 153 29.43 11.52 -7.23
CA THR A 153 29.16 12.09 -8.56
C THR A 153 29.72 11.25 -9.72
N CYS A 154 29.01 11.29 -10.84
CA CYS A 154 29.43 10.63 -12.07
C CYS A 154 30.40 11.51 -12.86
N ARG A 155 31.70 11.22 -12.79
CA ARG A 155 32.74 11.94 -13.57
C ARG A 155 32.47 11.97 -15.08
N GLN A 156 31.93 10.88 -15.64
CA GLN A 156 31.54 10.83 -17.06
C GLN A 156 30.39 11.79 -17.38
N TYR A 157 29.49 12.08 -16.42
CA TYR A 157 28.42 13.06 -16.62
C TYR A 157 28.97 14.50 -16.51
N GLU A 158 29.91 14.76 -15.59
CA GLU A 158 30.63 16.04 -15.51
C GLU A 158 31.38 16.37 -16.82
N GLU A 159 31.88 15.35 -17.54
CA GLU A 159 32.52 15.46 -18.85
C GLU A 159 31.52 15.44 -20.04
N ASN A 160 30.21 15.39 -19.80
CA ASN A 160 29.15 15.21 -20.81
C ASN A 160 29.32 13.95 -21.69
N SER A 161 29.95 12.90 -21.17
CA SER A 161 30.29 11.65 -21.86
C SER A 161 29.58 10.40 -21.29
N CYS A 162 28.70 10.56 -20.30
CA CYS A 162 27.98 9.45 -19.67
C CYS A 162 26.94 8.82 -20.61
N ASN A 163 27.23 7.62 -21.08
CA ASN A 163 26.36 6.81 -21.95
C ASN A 163 25.49 5.77 -21.18
N ARG A 164 25.48 5.80 -19.85
CA ARG A 164 24.84 4.76 -19.01
C ARG A 164 23.32 4.92 -18.86
N GLY A 165 22.73 6.03 -19.31
CA GLY A 165 21.29 6.31 -19.21
C GLY A 165 20.73 6.10 -17.80
N GLY A 166 19.55 5.46 -17.72
CA GLY A 166 18.92 5.07 -16.45
C GLY A 166 19.65 3.99 -15.63
N TYR A 167 20.74 3.41 -16.15
CA TYR A 167 21.55 2.41 -15.43
C TYR A 167 22.74 3.02 -14.67
N CYS A 168 22.94 4.34 -14.72
CA CYS A 168 23.95 4.99 -13.89
C CYS A 168 23.55 4.96 -12.41
N ASN A 169 24.47 4.54 -11.53
CA ASN A 169 24.28 4.47 -10.07
C ASN A 169 25.02 5.60 -9.34
N PHE A 170 25.52 6.60 -10.07
CA PHE A 170 26.23 7.76 -9.54
C PHE A 170 25.43 9.03 -9.83
N MET A 171 25.52 10.01 -8.93
CA MET A 171 24.80 11.27 -9.02
C MET A 171 25.19 12.03 -10.29
N HIS A 172 24.18 12.34 -11.11
CA HIS A 172 24.28 13.30 -12.20
C HIS A 172 23.86 14.65 -11.63
N VAL A 173 24.79 15.55 -11.30
CA VAL A 173 24.41 16.81 -10.61
C VAL A 173 24.02 17.88 -11.64
N LYS A 174 22.80 18.45 -11.50
CA LYS A 174 22.35 19.54 -12.37
C LYS A 174 23.06 20.84 -11.98
N MET A 175 23.63 21.53 -12.98
CA MET A 175 24.42 22.74 -12.78
C MET A 175 23.57 24.01 -12.78
N ILE A 176 23.76 24.87 -11.78
CA ILE A 176 23.17 26.22 -11.75
C ILE A 176 23.95 27.21 -12.64
N GLY A 177 23.25 28.21 -13.17
CA GLY A 177 23.83 29.28 -13.98
C GLY A 177 24.89 30.11 -13.25
N ARG A 178 25.81 30.68 -14.02
CA ARG A 178 26.94 31.50 -13.50
C ARG A 178 26.49 32.77 -12.78
N GLU A 179 25.26 33.22 -13.03
CA GLU A 179 24.68 34.42 -12.42
C GLU A 179 24.03 34.09 -11.08
N LEU A 180 23.15 33.08 -11.02
CA LEU A 180 22.58 32.59 -9.76
C LEU A 180 23.67 32.13 -8.78
N ARG A 181 24.68 31.40 -9.26
CA ARG A 181 25.82 30.98 -8.42
C ARG A 181 26.55 32.17 -7.77
N ARG A 182 26.66 33.31 -8.48
CA ARG A 182 27.28 34.54 -7.98
C ARG A 182 26.37 35.28 -6.99
N LYS A 183 25.05 35.20 -7.18
CA LYS A 183 24.03 35.76 -6.28
C LYS A 183 24.01 35.03 -4.94
N LEU A 184 23.93 33.69 -4.96
CA LEU A 184 23.76 32.87 -3.75
C LEU A 184 25.07 32.69 -2.94
N PHE A 185 26.21 32.44 -3.60
CA PHE A 185 27.46 32.07 -2.92
C PHE A 185 28.53 33.20 -2.90
N GLY A 186 28.20 34.38 -3.43
CA GLY A 186 29.06 35.56 -3.41
C GLY A 186 30.29 35.49 -4.33
N ARG A 187 31.10 36.56 -4.33
CA ARG A 187 32.23 36.74 -5.26
C ARG A 187 33.56 36.13 -4.78
N ASN A 188 33.66 35.77 -3.49
CA ASN A 188 34.92 35.47 -2.80
C ASN A 188 35.01 34.07 -2.17
N ASN A 189 34.02 33.19 -2.36
CA ASN A 189 34.07 31.89 -1.70
C ASN A 189 34.99 30.90 -2.44
N HIS A 190 36.07 30.45 -1.78
CA HIS A 190 37.15 29.64 -2.37
C HIS A 190 36.76 28.17 -2.69
N HIS A 191 35.47 27.82 -2.68
CA HIS A 191 34.92 26.51 -3.11
C HIS A 191 35.07 26.24 -4.63
N GLY A 192 35.75 27.11 -5.38
CA GLY A 192 36.07 26.97 -6.81
C GLY A 192 36.95 25.76 -7.19
N ARG A 193 37.33 24.88 -6.27
CA ARG A 193 38.02 23.61 -6.58
C ARG A 193 37.09 22.41 -6.82
N TYR A 194 35.82 22.49 -6.41
CA TYR A 194 34.85 21.40 -6.56
C TYR A 194 33.91 21.55 -7.76
N TRP A 195 33.94 22.69 -8.45
CA TRP A 195 33.00 23.02 -9.52
C TRP A 195 33.74 23.56 -10.75
N GLY A 196 34.47 22.65 -11.41
CA GLY A 196 34.83 22.72 -12.83
C GLY A 196 35.60 23.95 -13.33
N THR A 197 36.91 24.05 -13.00
CA THR A 197 37.96 24.38 -13.99
C THR A 197 39.36 24.34 -13.35
N ARG A 198 40.25 23.47 -13.84
CA ARG A 198 41.69 23.76 -13.78
C ARG A 198 42.42 23.33 -15.04
N SER A 199 42.72 24.36 -15.82
CA SER A 199 43.87 24.52 -16.70
C SER A 199 44.99 23.49 -16.58
N ARG A 200 45.52 23.07 -17.75
CA ARG A 200 46.80 22.37 -17.91
C ARG A 200 47.91 23.05 -17.11
N SER A 201 48.21 22.56 -15.92
CA SER A 201 49.43 22.90 -15.17
C SER A 201 50.40 21.71 -15.26
N ARG A 202 51.50 21.94 -15.96
CA ARG A 202 52.63 21.00 -16.12
C ARG A 202 53.02 20.40 -14.77
N SER A 203 53.18 19.08 -14.71
CA SER A 203 53.92 18.44 -13.63
C SER A 203 55.36 18.94 -13.64
N ALA A 204 55.82 19.47 -12.51
CA ALA A 204 57.23 19.74 -12.28
C ALA A 204 57.91 18.41 -11.90
N SER A 205 58.89 17.98 -12.70
CA SER A 205 59.69 16.79 -12.40
C SER A 205 60.62 17.04 -11.20
N PRO A 206 60.98 16.01 -10.41
CA PRO A 206 61.94 16.15 -9.31
C PRO A 206 63.36 16.43 -9.83
N HIS A 207 64.15 17.17 -9.05
CA HIS A 207 65.57 17.38 -9.33
C HIS A 207 66.39 16.10 -9.16
N SER A 208 67.28 15.82 -10.12
CA SER A 208 68.57 15.16 -9.84
C SER A 208 69.67 15.60 -10.81
N ASN A 209 70.74 16.16 -10.22
CA ASN A 209 72.15 16.19 -10.62
C ASN A 209 72.63 16.58 -12.05
N HIS A 210 73.52 17.59 -12.06
CA HIS A 210 74.88 17.60 -12.66
C HIS A 210 75.16 16.64 -13.86
N HIS A 211 75.71 17.07 -15.00
CA HIS A 211 76.82 18.03 -15.23
C HIS A 211 76.91 18.46 -16.72
N ARG A 212 77.63 19.57 -16.99
CA ARG A 212 78.61 19.85 -18.11
C ARG A 212 78.33 19.22 -19.51
N ARG A 213 78.53 19.89 -20.65
CA ARG A 213 79.35 21.09 -20.98
C ARG A 213 78.96 21.59 -22.39
N ASP A 214 79.38 22.80 -22.74
CA ASP A 214 79.35 23.33 -24.11
C ASP A 214 80.16 22.45 -25.09
N ARG A 215 79.67 22.27 -26.34
CA ARG A 215 80.29 22.88 -27.54
C ARG A 215 79.71 22.40 -28.89
N ASP A 216 79.66 23.38 -29.80
CA ASP A 216 80.04 23.31 -31.22
C ASP A 216 79.21 22.54 -32.29
N ARG A 217 78.96 23.30 -33.37
CA ARG A 217 79.04 22.96 -34.82
C ARG A 217 77.83 22.49 -35.63
N ASP A 218 77.61 23.32 -36.66
CA ASP A 218 77.53 23.00 -38.10
C ASP A 218 76.29 22.36 -38.74
N ARG A 219 75.82 23.09 -39.79
CA ARG A 219 75.27 22.60 -41.08
C ARG A 219 73.93 21.84 -41.07
N GLU A 220 73.13 21.81 -42.13
CA GLU A 220 72.97 22.63 -43.35
C GLU A 220 71.53 22.38 -43.87
N ARG A 221 71.02 23.24 -44.78
CA ARG A 221 70.12 22.92 -45.94
C ARG A 221 68.90 21.96 -45.76
N ASP A 222 67.69 22.26 -46.22
CA ASP A 222 67.37 22.58 -47.64
C ASP A 222 65.98 23.27 -47.82
N TYR A 223 65.80 23.78 -49.04
CA TYR A 223 64.62 24.36 -49.75
C TYR A 223 63.26 23.65 -49.53
N GLU A 224 62.06 24.18 -49.86
CA GLU A 224 61.57 25.13 -50.89
C GLU A 224 60.45 26.02 -50.30
N ARG A 225 60.16 27.29 -50.65
CA ARG A 225 59.95 28.05 -51.91
C ARG A 225 58.67 27.75 -52.72
N ARG A 226 57.58 28.49 -52.43
CA ARG A 226 56.90 29.35 -53.46
C ARG A 226 55.85 30.32 -52.92
N ASP A 227 55.93 31.58 -53.35
CA ASP A 227 54.84 32.57 -53.29
C ASP A 227 53.72 32.23 -54.29
N HIS A 228 52.51 32.77 -54.05
CA HIS A 228 51.80 33.55 -55.08
C HIS A 228 50.89 34.64 -54.48
N ARG A 229 50.92 35.83 -55.10
CA ARG A 229 50.10 37.02 -54.79
C ARG A 229 48.89 37.13 -55.72
N GLY A 230 47.84 37.81 -55.24
CA GLY A 230 46.84 38.51 -56.05
C GLY A 230 45.39 38.01 -55.87
N GLY A 231 44.36 38.86 -55.87
CA GLY A 231 44.37 40.33 -55.84
C GLY A 231 43.02 40.98 -56.23
N GLY A 232 42.61 42.04 -55.50
CA GLY A 232 41.52 42.96 -55.88
C GLY A 232 40.08 42.45 -55.70
N ARG A 233 39.03 43.29 -55.84
CA ARG A 233 38.94 44.77 -55.91
C ARG A 233 37.45 45.21 -55.91
N ARG A 234 37.08 46.21 -55.08
CA ARG A 234 35.91 47.14 -55.25
C ARG A 234 34.51 46.47 -55.25
N SER A 235 33.35 47.12 -55.09
CA SER A 235 32.91 48.53 -54.90
C SER A 235 31.67 48.48 -53.96
N GLY A 236 31.07 49.52 -53.35
CA GLY A 236 31.19 50.97 -53.50
C GLY A 236 29.80 51.63 -53.59
N GLY A 237 29.43 52.43 -52.60
CA GLY A 237 28.40 53.50 -52.66
C GLY A 237 26.92 53.09 -52.46
N ASP A 238 25.99 53.99 -52.12
CA ASP A 238 26.17 55.32 -51.50
C ASP A 238 24.86 55.83 -50.84
N ARG A 239 24.92 57.02 -50.23
CA ARG A 239 23.88 57.70 -49.42
C ARG A 239 22.52 57.93 -50.12
N HIS A 240 21.45 58.09 -49.34
CA HIS A 240 20.70 59.36 -49.18
C HIS A 240 19.55 59.21 -48.15
N GLY A 241 18.96 60.33 -47.69
CA GLY A 241 17.87 60.32 -46.71
C GLY A 241 16.79 61.37 -47.00
N GLY A 242 15.73 61.36 -46.19
CA GLY A 242 14.62 62.33 -46.23
C GLY A 242 13.23 61.65 -46.35
N GLY A 243 12.23 62.23 -45.67
CA GLY A 243 10.81 61.86 -45.82
C GLY A 243 10.09 61.49 -44.52
N ARG A 244 9.28 62.43 -44.00
CA ARG A 244 8.15 62.09 -43.11
C ARG A 244 6.97 61.70 -43.98
N TYR A 245 6.31 60.59 -43.67
CA TYR A 245 4.88 60.40 -43.94
C TYR A 245 4.27 59.55 -42.82
N GLU A 246 3.04 59.88 -42.43
CA GLU A 246 2.30 59.17 -41.39
C GLU A 246 1.80 57.81 -41.89
N GLY A 247 1.68 56.85 -40.97
CA GLY A 247 1.19 55.51 -41.27
C GLY A 247 0.99 54.70 -40.01
N GLU A 248 -0.23 54.73 -39.46
CA GLU A 248 -0.60 53.93 -38.29
C GLU A 248 -0.44 52.42 -38.58
N ARG A 249 0.57 51.78 -37.97
CA ARG A 249 0.56 50.33 -37.73
C ARG A 249 1.07 50.01 -36.34
N LYS A 250 0.11 49.67 -35.46
CA LYS A 250 0.36 49.12 -34.11
C LYS A 250 1.34 47.94 -34.20
N ARG A 251 2.56 48.13 -33.72
CA ARG A 251 3.48 47.03 -33.37
C ARG A 251 3.52 46.93 -31.85
N GLN A 252 2.66 46.07 -31.31
CA GLN A 252 2.82 45.61 -29.92
C GLN A 252 4.20 44.95 -29.80
N ARG A 253 5.10 45.57 -29.02
CA ARG A 253 6.19 44.81 -28.42
C ARG A 253 5.55 43.87 -27.42
N SER A 254 5.61 42.56 -27.68
CA SER A 254 5.35 41.55 -26.67
C SER A 254 6.34 41.77 -25.53
N ARG A 255 5.87 42.36 -24.42
CA ARG A 255 6.56 42.21 -23.14
C ARG A 255 6.58 40.72 -22.85
N SER A 256 7.77 40.15 -22.65
CA SER A 256 7.89 38.87 -21.95
C SER A 256 7.08 38.94 -20.65
N PRO A 257 6.43 37.84 -20.21
CA PRO A 257 5.71 37.84 -18.95
C PRO A 257 6.60 38.39 -17.83
N VAL A 258 6.04 39.26 -16.98
CA VAL A 258 6.75 39.76 -15.81
C VAL A 258 7.07 38.54 -14.94
N ARG A 259 8.36 38.31 -14.67
CA ARG A 259 8.83 37.22 -13.81
C ARG A 259 8.19 37.39 -12.44
N GLU A 260 7.39 36.41 -12.03
CA GLU A 260 6.75 36.37 -10.71
C GLU A 260 7.84 36.47 -9.63
N GLY A 261 7.66 37.31 -8.62
CA GLY A 261 8.72 37.53 -7.62
C GLY A 261 8.96 36.26 -6.79
N SER A 262 10.23 35.90 -6.53
CA SER A 262 10.54 34.78 -5.60
C SER A 262 9.90 35.02 -4.22
N GLU A 263 9.78 36.27 -3.77
CA GLU A 263 9.04 36.64 -2.55
C GLU A 263 7.54 36.35 -2.66
N GLU A 264 6.89 36.63 -3.80
CA GLU A 264 5.45 36.36 -4.01
C GLU A 264 5.15 34.85 -4.06
N ARG A 265 6.03 34.07 -4.70
CA ARG A 265 5.91 32.59 -4.73
C ARG A 265 6.10 31.99 -3.34
N ARG A 266 7.10 32.45 -2.59
CA ARG A 266 7.31 32.03 -1.20
C ARG A 266 6.18 32.46 -0.29
N ALA A 267 5.66 33.67 -0.44
CA ALA A 267 4.47 34.12 0.28
C ALA A 267 3.26 33.21 -0.02
N ARG A 268 3.06 32.76 -1.26
CA ARG A 268 2.02 31.79 -1.65
C ARG A 268 2.25 30.41 -1.02
N ILE A 269 3.49 29.91 -1.00
CA ILE A 269 3.83 28.61 -0.38
C ILE A 269 3.71 28.69 1.16
N GLU A 270 4.16 29.76 1.80
CA GLU A 270 3.98 29.99 3.22
C GLU A 270 2.53 30.27 3.59
N GLN A 271 1.74 30.94 2.75
CA GLN A 271 0.30 31.10 2.93
C GLN A 271 -0.41 29.76 2.82
N TRP A 272 -0.08 28.93 1.82
CA TRP A 272 -0.67 27.60 1.67
C TRP A 272 -0.32 26.71 2.87
N ASN A 273 0.93 26.76 3.34
CA ASN A 273 1.34 26.04 4.55
C ASN A 273 0.67 26.64 5.81
N ARG A 274 0.54 27.97 5.96
CA ARG A 274 -0.20 28.61 7.07
C ARG A 274 -1.69 28.26 7.06
N GLU A 275 -2.38 28.33 5.92
CA GLU A 275 -3.78 27.91 5.81
C GLU A 275 -3.96 26.42 6.12
N ARG A 276 -2.93 25.59 5.86
CA ARG A 276 -2.88 24.16 6.20
C ARG A 276 -2.42 23.88 7.63
N GLU A 277 -1.67 24.77 8.28
CA GLU A 277 -1.33 24.76 9.70
C GLU A 277 -2.42 25.40 10.56
N GLU A 278 -3.21 26.33 10.03
CA GLU A 278 -4.40 26.89 10.66
C GLU A 278 -5.57 25.93 10.52
N LYS A 279 -5.81 25.36 9.33
CA LYS A 279 -6.65 24.14 9.22
C LYS A 279 -6.01 22.96 9.94
N GLY A 280 -4.70 22.97 10.16
CA GLY A 280 -3.91 21.96 10.87
C GLY A 280 -3.92 22.11 12.39
N ASN A 281 -4.23 23.30 12.90
CA ASN A 281 -4.47 23.63 14.30
C ASN A 281 -5.96 23.66 14.61
N TYR A 282 -6.83 23.99 13.64
CA TYR A 282 -8.22 23.56 13.67
C TYR A 282 -8.28 22.04 13.67
N PHE A 283 -7.46 21.34 12.89
CA PHE A 283 -7.30 19.90 13.03
C PHE A 283 -6.63 19.53 14.36
N ARG A 284 -5.53 20.11 14.86
CA ARG A 284 -4.95 19.66 16.15
C ARG A 284 -5.85 19.94 17.36
N LEU A 285 -6.56 21.08 17.41
CA LEU A 285 -7.53 21.36 18.47
C LEU A 285 -8.89 20.67 18.29
N ALA A 286 -9.34 20.36 17.06
CA ALA A 286 -10.54 19.54 16.82
C ALA A 286 -10.25 18.04 16.75
N VAL A 287 -9.03 17.57 16.53
CA VAL A 287 -8.62 16.15 16.68
C VAL A 287 -8.47 15.82 18.15
N ASN A 288 -8.06 16.77 18.99
CA ASN A 288 -8.15 16.66 20.45
C ASN A 288 -9.59 16.87 21.00
N ARG A 289 -10.62 17.10 20.17
CA ARG A 289 -12.03 17.26 20.63
C ARG A 289 -13.13 16.61 19.78
N ALA A 290 -12.84 16.00 18.63
CA ALA A 290 -13.86 15.57 17.67
C ALA A 290 -13.42 14.44 16.71
N TRP A 291 -12.65 13.44 17.16
CA TRP A 291 -12.44 12.18 16.42
C TRP A 291 -12.53 10.95 17.33
N ALA A 292 -13.70 10.75 17.93
CA ALA A 292 -14.04 9.53 18.68
C ALA A 292 -15.05 8.69 17.87
N GLY A 293 -14.54 7.75 17.07
CA GLY A 293 -15.31 6.69 16.41
C GLY A 293 -14.49 5.40 16.47
N LYS A 294 -14.75 4.56 17.47
CA LYS A 294 -13.87 3.48 17.95
C LYS A 294 -14.71 2.32 18.54
N VAL A 295 -15.32 1.43 17.74
CA VAL A 295 -16.19 0.34 18.25
C VAL A 295 -15.48 -0.50 19.33
N CYS A 296 -16.26 -0.95 20.32
CA CYS A 296 -15.92 -1.87 21.40
C CYS A 296 -14.75 -2.81 21.12
N GLN A 297 -13.75 -2.80 22.01
CA GLN A 297 -12.78 -3.88 22.16
C GLN A 297 -12.75 -4.37 23.61
N HIS A 298 -13.37 -5.53 23.82
CA HIS A 298 -12.86 -6.55 24.76
C HIS A 298 -11.91 -7.53 24.03
N LEU A 299 -11.46 -7.14 22.83
CA LEU A 299 -10.92 -8.03 21.82
C LEU A 299 -9.65 -7.44 21.21
N LEU A 300 -8.63 -8.30 21.14
CA LEU A 300 -7.24 -8.07 20.70
C LEU A 300 -6.30 -7.30 21.63
N PHE A 301 -5.33 -8.07 22.14
CA PHE A 301 -4.02 -7.60 22.54
C PHE A 301 -3.16 -7.37 21.28
N ILE A 302 -2.71 -6.13 21.04
CA ILE A 302 -1.71 -5.81 20.00
C ILE A 302 -0.55 -5.11 20.71
N ILE A 303 0.58 -5.80 20.82
CA ILE A 303 1.74 -5.37 21.61
C ILE A 303 2.97 -5.25 20.69
N SER A 304 4.01 -4.49 21.05
CA SER A 304 5.17 -4.23 20.17
C SER A 304 6.40 -5.08 20.49
N SER A 305 7.04 -5.65 19.45
CA SER A 305 8.20 -6.54 19.62
C SER A 305 9.36 -5.88 20.34
N THR A 306 9.60 -6.30 21.58
CA THR A 306 10.92 -6.28 22.23
C THR A 306 10.97 -7.08 23.54
N GLN A 307 9.86 -7.69 23.96
CA GLN A 307 9.73 -8.26 25.30
C GLN A 307 9.88 -9.78 25.26
N LYS A 308 11.13 -10.25 25.45
CA LYS A 308 11.36 -11.49 26.20
C LYS A 308 11.41 -11.10 27.68
N GLY A 309 10.28 -11.24 28.37
CA GLY A 309 10.16 -10.88 29.79
C GLY A 309 8.71 -10.89 30.25
N THR A 310 8.48 -11.39 31.45
CA THR A 310 7.16 -11.54 32.09
C THR A 310 6.53 -10.23 32.57
N THR A 311 7.32 -9.15 32.66
CA THR A 311 6.88 -7.84 33.17
C THR A 311 6.53 -6.87 32.04
N VAL A 312 5.26 -6.85 31.66
CA VAL A 312 4.68 -5.85 30.74
C VAL A 312 3.98 -4.77 31.57
N ARG A 313 4.14 -3.49 31.21
CA ARG A 313 3.39 -2.38 31.80
C ARG A 313 2.13 -2.11 30.98
N VAL A 314 0.99 -1.94 31.64
CA VAL A 314 -0.27 -1.55 30.97
C VAL A 314 -0.56 -0.08 31.22
N GLU A 315 -0.85 0.64 30.14
CA GLU A 315 -1.35 2.02 30.12
C GLU A 315 -2.74 2.00 29.47
N PHE A 316 -3.71 2.66 30.09
CA PHE A 316 -5.06 2.78 29.54
C PHE A 316 -5.23 4.15 28.89
N GLY A 317 -5.48 4.15 27.58
CA GLY A 317 -5.79 5.35 26.80
C GLY A 317 -7.27 5.72 26.84
N ASP A 318 -7.72 6.48 25.85
CA ASP A 318 -9.11 6.97 25.79
C ASP A 318 -10.17 5.85 25.81
N ALA A 319 -11.31 6.18 26.40
CA ALA A 319 -12.56 5.43 26.26
C ALA A 319 -12.98 5.24 24.78
N THR A 320 -13.55 4.08 24.47
CA THR A 320 -14.07 3.72 23.14
C THR A 320 -15.52 4.17 22.92
N THR A 321 -16.02 4.14 21.68
CA THR A 321 -17.40 4.55 21.31
C THR A 321 -17.76 4.02 19.93
N ALA A 322 -19.01 3.66 19.63
CA ALA A 322 -19.36 3.09 18.32
C ALA A 322 -18.82 3.90 17.11
N ALA A 323 -18.31 3.22 16.07
CA ALA A 323 -17.75 3.87 14.87
C ALA A 323 -18.82 4.62 14.07
N ASP A 324 -20.06 4.14 14.10
CA ASP A 324 -21.23 4.91 13.72
C ASP A 324 -21.80 5.61 14.97
N LEU A 325 -21.67 6.93 15.00
CA LEU A 325 -22.18 7.79 16.06
C LEU A 325 -23.72 7.76 16.15
N THR A 326 -24.43 7.46 15.06
CA THR A 326 -25.90 7.41 15.05
C THR A 326 -26.43 6.16 15.76
N GLY A 327 -25.74 5.02 15.62
CA GLY A 327 -26.04 3.77 16.34
C GLY A 327 -25.55 3.71 17.79
N SER A 328 -24.71 4.65 18.22
CA SER A 328 -24.00 4.65 19.51
C SER A 328 -24.94 4.48 20.72
N HIS A 329 -26.05 5.21 20.79
CA HIS A 329 -27.04 5.09 21.88
C HIS A 329 -27.77 3.75 21.95
N THR A 330 -27.93 3.06 20.82
CA THR A 330 -28.53 1.71 20.79
C THR A 330 -27.53 0.69 21.31
N ILE A 331 -26.27 0.80 20.86
CA ILE A 331 -25.19 -0.10 21.28
C ILE A 331 -24.89 0.08 22.77
N SER A 332 -24.84 1.30 23.29
CA SER A 332 -24.61 1.54 24.73
C SER A 332 -25.76 1.03 25.62
N ARG A 333 -26.98 0.89 25.08
CA ARG A 333 -28.11 0.25 25.77
C ARG A 333 -28.06 -1.28 25.71
N SER A 334 -27.47 -1.84 24.65
CA SER A 334 -27.28 -3.29 24.51
C SER A 334 -26.02 -3.82 25.22
N PHE A 335 -25.06 -2.96 25.53
CA PHE A 335 -23.79 -3.30 26.16
C PHE A 335 -23.47 -2.43 27.41
N PRO A 336 -24.36 -2.35 28.42
CA PRO A 336 -24.17 -1.46 29.57
C PRO A 336 -22.89 -1.71 30.38
N HIS A 337 -22.32 -2.92 30.36
CA HIS A 337 -21.13 -3.30 31.13
C HIS A 337 -19.81 -3.24 30.34
N THR A 338 -19.84 -3.49 29.02
CA THR A 338 -18.64 -3.54 28.16
C THR A 338 -18.47 -2.35 27.22
N TYR A 339 -19.50 -1.50 27.06
CA TYR A 339 -19.40 -0.29 26.25
C TYR A 339 -18.45 0.75 26.89
N GLY A 340 -17.69 1.46 26.04
CA GLY A 340 -16.88 2.60 26.49
C GLY A 340 -15.51 2.27 27.10
N GLN A 341 -15.10 0.99 27.13
CA GLN A 341 -13.84 0.60 27.77
C GLN A 341 -12.60 1.24 27.11
N PRO A 342 -11.55 1.54 27.89
CA PRO A 342 -10.36 2.22 27.40
C PRO A 342 -9.49 1.31 26.53
N ILE A 343 -8.76 1.91 25.58
CA ILE A 343 -7.74 1.20 24.80
C ILE A 343 -6.58 0.80 25.72
N ALA A 344 -6.16 -0.48 25.68
CA ALA A 344 -4.97 -0.94 26.39
C ALA A 344 -3.70 -0.80 25.54
N HIS A 345 -2.69 -0.11 26.08
CA HIS A 345 -1.35 0.00 25.53
C HIS A 345 -0.34 -0.74 26.41
N PHE A 346 0.53 -1.54 25.78
CA PHE A 346 1.46 -2.41 26.47
C PHE A 346 2.90 -1.92 26.25
N LEU A 347 3.49 -1.38 27.32
CA LEU A 347 4.79 -0.74 27.33
C LEU A 347 5.89 -1.65 27.91
N ARG A 348 7.15 -1.31 27.65
CA ARG A 348 8.31 -1.99 28.23
C ARG A 348 8.38 -1.72 29.74
N ALA A 349 8.86 -2.69 30.53
CA ALA A 349 9.12 -2.52 31.96
C ALA A 349 9.98 -1.29 32.33
N THR A 350 10.84 -0.84 31.41
CA THR A 350 11.73 0.33 31.55
C THR A 350 11.09 1.67 31.23
N ALA A 351 9.86 1.71 30.71
CA ALA A 351 9.16 2.95 30.39
C ALA A 351 8.68 3.66 31.67
N LYS A 352 9.22 4.85 31.95
CA LYS A 352 8.82 5.69 33.10
C LYS A 352 7.53 6.47 32.78
N VAL A 353 6.39 5.80 32.88
CA VAL A 353 5.05 6.41 32.82
C VAL A 353 4.45 6.43 34.24
N PRO A 354 3.84 7.54 34.72
CA PRO A 354 3.36 7.64 36.10
C PRO A 354 2.26 6.65 36.48
N ASP A 355 1.32 6.39 35.57
CA ASP A 355 0.07 5.65 35.85
C ASP A 355 0.11 4.17 35.42
N ALA A 356 1.29 3.67 35.03
CA ALA A 356 1.45 2.34 34.47
C ALA A 356 1.54 1.25 35.55
N GLN A 357 0.54 0.35 35.58
CA GLN A 357 0.52 -0.79 36.51
C GLN A 357 1.56 -1.86 36.12
N ILE A 358 2.22 -2.44 37.13
CA ILE A 358 3.16 -3.55 36.98
C ILE A 358 2.48 -4.82 37.48
N ILE A 359 2.28 -5.80 36.60
CA ILE A 359 1.75 -7.11 36.97
C ILE A 359 2.89 -7.93 37.60
N THR A 360 2.88 -8.07 38.92
CA THR A 360 3.90 -8.82 39.69
C THR A 360 3.48 -10.24 40.05
N GLU A 361 2.18 -10.54 40.00
CA GLU A 361 1.63 -11.86 40.32
C GLU A 361 1.19 -12.57 39.04
N HIS A 362 1.50 -13.88 38.95
CA HIS A 362 1.17 -14.73 37.81
C HIS A 362 0.50 -16.01 38.33
N PRO A 363 -0.79 -15.97 38.71
CA PRO A 363 -1.52 -17.16 39.14
C PRO A 363 -1.60 -18.19 38.01
N ALA A 364 -1.78 -19.46 38.36
CA ALA A 364 -2.06 -20.50 37.37
C ALA A 364 -3.48 -20.29 36.83
N VAL A 365 -3.63 -20.18 35.50
CA VAL A 365 -4.91 -19.88 34.85
C VAL A 365 -5.37 -21.03 33.96
N ARG A 366 -6.69 -21.17 33.83
CA ARG A 366 -7.37 -22.16 32.98
C ARG A 366 -8.05 -21.44 31.82
N VAL A 367 -7.56 -21.66 30.61
CA VAL A 367 -8.05 -20.97 29.41
C VAL A 367 -8.72 -21.97 28.47
N GLY A 368 -9.95 -21.68 28.06
CA GLY A 368 -10.63 -22.38 26.97
C GLY A 368 -10.31 -21.75 25.62
N VAL A 369 -10.19 -22.55 24.56
CA VAL A 369 -10.01 -22.06 23.18
C VAL A 369 -10.95 -22.78 22.21
N VAL A 370 -11.57 -22.04 21.29
CA VAL A 370 -12.54 -22.57 20.33
C VAL A 370 -12.36 -21.96 18.94
N PHE A 371 -12.42 -22.80 17.90
CA PHE A 371 -12.47 -22.35 16.51
C PHE A 371 -13.93 -22.17 16.05
N CYS A 372 -14.28 -20.95 15.67
CA CYS A 372 -15.62 -20.59 15.20
C CYS A 372 -15.58 -20.14 13.73
N GLY A 373 -16.59 -20.57 12.95
CA GLY A 373 -16.76 -20.17 11.56
C GLY A 373 -15.90 -20.94 10.56
N ARG A 374 -15.59 -20.27 9.44
CA ARG A 374 -14.87 -20.86 8.28
C ARG A 374 -13.36 -20.92 8.58
N GLN A 375 -12.73 -22.11 8.43
CA GLN A 375 -11.27 -22.24 8.58
C GLN A 375 -10.46 -21.29 7.68
N SER A 376 -9.34 -20.79 8.22
CA SER A 376 -8.39 -19.85 7.62
C SER A 376 -6.95 -20.30 7.96
N PRO A 377 -5.95 -20.13 7.07
CA PRO A 377 -4.55 -20.42 7.39
C PRO A 377 -4.06 -19.64 8.62
N GLY A 378 -3.23 -20.28 9.46
CA GLY A 378 -2.64 -19.65 10.64
C GLY A 378 -3.43 -19.80 11.96
N GLY A 379 -4.63 -20.39 11.94
CA GLY A 379 -5.39 -20.64 13.19
C GLY A 379 -4.65 -21.49 14.22
N HIS A 380 -3.92 -22.53 13.79
CA HIS A 380 -3.08 -23.34 14.68
C HIS A 380 -1.94 -22.54 15.32
N ASN A 381 -1.39 -21.53 14.64
CA ASN A 381 -0.34 -20.67 15.18
C ASN A 381 -0.84 -19.75 16.29
N VAL A 382 -2.13 -19.36 16.27
CA VAL A 382 -2.77 -18.66 17.40
C VAL A 382 -2.81 -19.56 18.63
N VAL A 383 -3.23 -20.82 18.48
CA VAL A 383 -3.28 -21.79 19.59
C VAL A 383 -1.88 -22.08 20.15
N TRP A 384 -0.87 -22.19 19.27
CA TRP A 384 0.53 -22.33 19.70
C TRP A 384 1.05 -21.10 20.45
N GLY A 385 0.84 -19.89 19.93
CA GLY A 385 1.23 -18.66 20.62
C GLY A 385 0.56 -18.50 21.98
N LEU A 386 -0.71 -18.93 22.11
CA LEU A 386 -1.45 -18.95 23.37
C LEU A 386 -0.82 -19.94 24.37
N LEU A 387 -0.50 -21.17 23.95
CA LEU A 387 0.11 -22.16 24.85
C LEU A 387 1.47 -21.70 25.38
N GLU A 388 2.32 -21.14 24.51
CA GLU A 388 3.62 -20.58 24.90
C GLU A 388 3.46 -19.40 25.87
N ALA A 389 2.54 -18.47 25.59
CA ALA A 389 2.25 -17.33 26.46
C ALA A 389 1.79 -17.77 27.86
N LEU A 390 0.92 -18.79 27.94
CA LEU A 390 0.44 -19.35 29.22
C LEU A 390 1.56 -20.01 30.01
N LYS A 391 2.44 -20.79 29.36
CA LYS A 391 3.59 -21.44 30.01
C LYS A 391 4.63 -20.44 30.51
N ILE A 392 4.88 -19.37 29.74
CA ILE A 392 5.78 -18.28 30.14
C ILE A 392 5.20 -17.50 31.34
N HIS A 393 3.88 -17.34 31.40
CA HIS A 393 3.20 -16.68 32.53
C HIS A 393 3.25 -17.54 33.80
N ASN A 394 2.74 -18.76 33.74
CA ASN A 394 2.83 -19.74 34.82
C ASN A 394 2.81 -21.18 34.25
N PRO A 395 3.86 -22.01 34.48
CA PRO A 395 3.93 -23.38 33.95
C PRO A 395 2.77 -24.31 34.33
N ASN A 396 2.04 -24.00 35.40
CA ASN A 396 0.88 -24.78 35.87
C ASN A 396 -0.45 -24.35 35.19
N SER A 397 -0.41 -23.43 34.23
CA SER A 397 -1.59 -23.00 33.47
C SER A 397 -2.04 -24.07 32.48
N VAL A 398 -3.35 -24.21 32.29
CA VAL A 398 -3.96 -25.26 31.45
C VAL A 398 -4.71 -24.65 30.28
N LEU A 399 -4.47 -25.16 29.07
CA LEU A 399 -5.17 -24.79 27.85
C LEU A 399 -6.12 -25.92 27.41
N LEU A 400 -7.42 -25.65 27.37
CA LEU A 400 -8.47 -26.59 26.97
C LEU A 400 -9.07 -26.18 25.62
N GLY A 401 -8.87 -27.01 24.59
CA GLY A 401 -9.48 -26.83 23.28
C GLY A 401 -10.86 -27.50 23.19
N PHE A 402 -11.86 -26.79 22.69
CA PHE A 402 -13.22 -27.33 22.51
C PHE A 402 -13.37 -28.05 21.17
N LEU A 403 -13.72 -29.34 21.21
CA LEU A 403 -13.80 -30.22 20.05
C LEU A 403 -15.13 -30.07 19.30
N GLY A 404 -15.06 -29.70 18.02
CA GLY A 404 -16.22 -29.46 17.16
C GLY A 404 -16.74 -28.02 17.23
N GLY A 405 -15.92 -27.06 17.66
CA GLY A 405 -16.29 -25.64 17.75
C GLY A 405 -17.26 -25.33 18.89
N SER A 406 -18.27 -24.49 18.66
CA SER A 406 -19.25 -24.09 19.68
C SER A 406 -20.18 -25.22 20.12
N GLU A 407 -20.43 -26.22 19.29
CA GLU A 407 -21.09 -27.46 19.75
C GLU A 407 -20.26 -28.17 20.82
N GLY A 408 -18.94 -28.19 20.66
CA GLY A 408 -17.98 -28.69 21.65
C GLY A 408 -18.03 -27.91 22.95
N LEU A 409 -18.15 -26.58 22.87
CA LEU A 409 -18.33 -25.69 24.02
C LEU A 409 -19.62 -26.03 24.78
N PHE A 410 -20.77 -26.14 24.09
CA PHE A 410 -22.05 -26.46 24.72
C PHE A 410 -22.07 -27.87 25.34
N ALA A 411 -21.48 -28.85 24.64
CA ALA A 411 -21.40 -30.24 25.09
C ALA A 411 -20.23 -30.52 26.06
N GLN A 412 -19.44 -29.50 26.42
CA GLN A 412 -18.26 -29.60 27.28
C GLN A 412 -17.19 -30.61 26.79
N LYS A 413 -17.13 -30.85 25.47
CA LYS A 413 -16.16 -31.76 24.85
C LYS A 413 -14.81 -31.05 24.71
N THR A 414 -13.91 -31.30 25.63
CA THR A 414 -12.58 -30.67 25.68
C THR A 414 -11.43 -31.63 25.42
N LEU A 415 -10.36 -31.10 24.82
CA LEU A 415 -9.04 -31.71 24.71
C LEU A 415 -8.02 -30.80 25.40
N GLU A 416 -7.15 -31.35 26.25
CA GLU A 416 -6.02 -30.58 26.80
C GLU A 416 -4.94 -30.41 25.73
N VAL A 417 -4.54 -29.16 25.48
CA VAL A 417 -3.63 -28.81 24.39
C VAL A 417 -2.20 -28.76 24.91
N THR A 418 -1.46 -29.86 24.74
CA THR A 418 -0.06 -30.00 25.15
C THR A 418 0.92 -29.72 23.98
N ASP A 419 2.22 -29.63 24.27
CA ASP A 419 3.23 -29.46 23.20
C ASP A 419 3.29 -30.67 22.26
N GLU A 420 3.05 -31.87 22.78
CA GLU A 420 3.01 -33.11 22.02
C GLU A 420 1.86 -33.09 21.02
N VAL A 421 0.67 -32.70 21.48
CA VAL A 421 -0.51 -32.53 20.61
C VAL A 421 -0.25 -31.46 19.55
N LEU A 422 0.37 -30.32 19.90
CA LEU A 422 0.67 -29.27 18.92
C LEU A 422 1.84 -29.56 17.97
N ALA A 423 2.73 -30.49 18.29
CA ALA A 423 3.99 -30.69 17.55
C ALA A 423 3.78 -30.91 16.04
N THR A 424 2.70 -31.60 15.66
CA THR A 424 2.31 -31.87 14.27
C THR A 424 1.56 -30.72 13.59
N TYR A 425 0.98 -29.78 14.35
CA TYR A 425 0.13 -28.69 13.84
C TYR A 425 0.83 -27.33 13.75
N LYS A 426 2.04 -27.18 14.32
CA LYS A 426 2.83 -25.94 14.22
C LYS A 426 3.08 -25.57 12.75
N ASN A 427 2.66 -24.37 12.36
CA ASN A 427 2.74 -23.84 10.99
C ASN A 427 1.93 -24.64 9.94
N GLN A 428 0.93 -25.43 10.35
CA GLN A 428 0.01 -26.09 9.42
C GLN A 428 -1.23 -25.22 9.13
N GLY A 429 -1.79 -25.40 7.93
CA GLY A 429 -3.11 -24.89 7.58
C GLY A 429 -4.24 -25.67 8.27
N GLY A 430 -5.49 -25.31 7.98
CA GLY A 430 -6.66 -26.00 8.54
C GLY A 430 -6.98 -25.60 10.00
N TYR A 431 -8.09 -26.16 10.51
CA TYR A 431 -8.59 -26.08 11.90
C TYR A 431 -8.82 -27.51 12.47
N ASP A 432 -8.21 -28.52 11.87
CA ASP A 432 -8.47 -29.95 12.14
C ASP A 432 -7.98 -30.43 13.51
N LEU A 433 -7.12 -29.67 14.19
CA LEU A 433 -6.74 -29.91 15.58
C LEU A 433 -7.95 -30.01 16.54
N LEU A 434 -8.92 -29.10 16.41
CA LEU A 434 -10.12 -29.06 17.26
C LEU A 434 -11.42 -29.23 16.47
N GLY A 435 -11.39 -29.14 15.14
CA GLY A 435 -12.60 -28.99 14.33
C GLY A 435 -13.21 -27.59 14.44
N ARG A 436 -14.34 -27.36 13.75
CA ARG A 436 -14.98 -26.04 13.63
C ARG A 436 -16.50 -26.16 13.60
N THR A 437 -17.20 -25.11 14.04
CA THR A 437 -18.66 -24.95 13.84
C THR A 437 -18.94 -23.94 12.72
N GLN A 438 -20.08 -24.11 12.02
CA GLN A 438 -20.60 -23.15 11.04
C GLN A 438 -21.63 -22.17 11.64
N ASP A 439 -22.30 -22.58 12.71
CA ASP A 439 -23.35 -21.80 13.38
C ASP A 439 -22.84 -20.70 14.31
N GLN A 440 -23.76 -19.79 14.64
CA GLN A 440 -23.55 -18.64 15.52
C GLN A 440 -24.21 -18.88 16.89
N ILE A 441 -23.64 -18.28 17.92
CA ILE A 441 -24.12 -18.34 19.30
C ILE A 441 -25.14 -17.21 19.51
N ARG A 442 -26.42 -17.49 19.26
CA ARG A 442 -27.48 -16.47 19.26
C ARG A 442 -28.65 -16.74 20.20
N THR A 443 -28.98 -18.00 20.47
CA THR A 443 -30.15 -18.29 21.31
C THR A 443 -29.80 -18.20 22.80
N THR A 444 -30.79 -17.87 23.62
CA THR A 444 -30.60 -17.79 25.07
C THR A 444 -30.17 -19.15 25.65
N GLU A 445 -30.61 -20.28 25.07
CA GLU A 445 -30.13 -21.61 25.47
C GLU A 445 -28.63 -21.80 25.14
N GLN A 446 -28.17 -21.40 23.96
CA GLN A 446 -26.76 -21.49 23.57
C GLN A 446 -25.85 -20.63 24.46
N VAL A 447 -26.26 -19.39 24.75
CA VAL A 447 -25.54 -18.48 25.65
C VAL A 447 -25.50 -19.03 27.08
N ASN A 448 -26.63 -19.56 27.58
CA ASN A 448 -26.69 -20.24 28.87
C ASN A 448 -25.79 -21.48 28.92
N ALA A 449 -25.73 -22.28 27.84
CA ALA A 449 -24.87 -23.46 27.75
C ALA A 449 -23.39 -23.09 27.78
N ALA A 450 -22.98 -22.04 27.06
CA ALA A 450 -21.61 -21.52 27.09
C ALA A 450 -21.20 -21.03 28.50
N LEU A 451 -22.08 -20.27 29.18
CA LEU A 451 -21.88 -19.82 30.57
C LEU A 451 -21.72 -21.01 31.52
N ASN A 452 -22.59 -22.01 31.41
CA ASN A 452 -22.55 -23.22 32.25
C ASN A 452 -21.26 -24.03 32.02
N ALA A 453 -20.84 -24.20 30.76
CA ALA A 453 -19.58 -24.85 30.40
C ALA A 453 -18.36 -24.14 31.02
N CYS A 454 -18.27 -22.81 30.88
CA CYS A 454 -17.18 -22.03 31.46
C CYS A 454 -17.14 -22.13 33.00
N THR A 455 -18.30 -22.15 33.64
CA THR A 455 -18.44 -22.25 35.10
C THR A 455 -18.11 -23.65 35.61
N THR A 456 -18.58 -24.70 34.94
CA THR A 456 -18.32 -26.11 35.29
C THR A 456 -16.84 -26.46 35.13
N LEU A 457 -16.21 -26.02 34.03
CA LEU A 457 -14.80 -26.24 33.75
C LEU A 457 -13.86 -25.30 34.52
N LYS A 458 -14.41 -24.32 35.27
CA LYS A 458 -13.68 -23.28 36.00
C LYS A 458 -12.65 -22.59 35.12
N LEU A 459 -13.13 -21.93 34.06
CA LEU A 459 -12.28 -21.16 33.15
C LEU A 459 -12.11 -19.72 33.64
N ASP A 460 -10.86 -19.25 33.63
CA ASP A 460 -10.52 -17.85 33.86
C ASP A 460 -10.70 -17.03 32.57
N ALA A 461 -10.49 -17.66 31.41
CA ALA A 461 -10.74 -17.04 30.11
C ALA A 461 -11.27 -18.03 29.05
N LEU A 462 -12.00 -17.49 28.06
CA LEU A 462 -12.46 -18.17 26.84
C LEU A 462 -11.98 -17.39 25.61
N VAL A 463 -11.17 -18.04 24.77
CA VAL A 463 -10.61 -17.47 23.54
C VAL A 463 -11.37 -17.98 22.32
N ILE A 464 -12.06 -17.08 21.62
CA ILE A 464 -12.87 -17.36 20.44
C ILE A 464 -12.08 -16.93 19.19
N ILE A 465 -11.67 -17.90 18.37
CA ILE A 465 -10.88 -17.68 17.16
C ILE A 465 -11.83 -17.71 15.95
N GLY A 466 -11.99 -16.59 15.25
CA GLY A 466 -12.85 -16.52 14.06
C GLY A 466 -12.98 -15.14 13.43
N GLY A 467 -13.97 -14.99 12.54
CA GLY A 467 -14.21 -13.75 11.78
C GLY A 467 -15.19 -12.78 12.44
N VAL A 468 -15.75 -11.87 11.64
CA VAL A 468 -16.69 -10.81 12.07
C VAL A 468 -17.87 -11.34 12.91
N THR A 469 -18.50 -12.44 12.48
CA THR A 469 -19.61 -13.07 13.21
C THR A 469 -19.16 -13.66 14.54
N SER A 470 -18.08 -14.45 14.55
CA SER A 470 -17.56 -15.08 15.78
C SER A 470 -17.10 -14.07 16.84
N ASN A 471 -16.55 -12.93 16.40
CA ASN A 471 -16.16 -11.85 17.32
C ASN A 471 -17.38 -11.00 17.77
N THR A 472 -18.50 -11.05 17.03
CA THR A 472 -19.79 -10.51 17.51
C THR A 472 -20.36 -11.39 18.62
N ASP A 473 -20.37 -12.71 18.41
CA ASP A 473 -20.79 -13.69 19.42
C ASP A 473 -19.92 -13.56 20.69
N ALA A 474 -18.60 -13.37 20.53
CA ALA A 474 -17.68 -13.13 21.65
C ALA A 474 -18.02 -11.87 22.46
N ALA A 475 -18.40 -10.76 21.79
CA ALA A 475 -18.83 -9.54 22.48
C ALA A 475 -20.15 -9.74 23.25
N GLN A 476 -21.13 -10.44 22.66
CA GLN A 476 -22.41 -10.75 23.33
C GLN A 476 -22.20 -11.68 24.55
N LEU A 477 -21.33 -12.67 24.43
CA LEU A 477 -20.93 -13.53 25.56
C LEU A 477 -20.23 -12.74 26.65
N ALA A 478 -19.30 -11.83 26.31
CA ALA A 478 -18.61 -10.98 27.28
C ALA A 478 -19.59 -10.14 28.12
N GLU A 479 -20.59 -9.54 27.46
CA GLU A 479 -21.63 -8.75 28.13
C GLU A 479 -22.49 -9.61 29.06
N THR A 480 -22.98 -10.77 28.58
CA THR A 480 -23.80 -11.67 29.42
C THR A 480 -23.00 -12.24 30.60
N PHE A 481 -21.69 -12.48 30.41
CA PHE A 481 -20.81 -12.96 31.49
C PHE A 481 -20.59 -11.85 32.53
N ALA A 482 -20.46 -10.59 32.12
CA ALA A 482 -20.38 -9.44 33.01
C ALA A 482 -21.69 -9.20 33.79
N GLU A 483 -22.83 -9.21 33.10
CA GLU A 483 -24.18 -9.08 33.71
C GLU A 483 -24.42 -10.16 34.78
N ARG A 484 -24.00 -11.40 34.51
CA ARG A 484 -24.13 -12.54 35.43
C ARG A 484 -22.98 -12.72 36.41
N GLN A 485 -22.06 -11.75 36.48
CA GLN A 485 -20.90 -11.76 37.40
C GLN A 485 -20.03 -13.03 37.28
N CYS A 486 -19.95 -13.61 36.08
CA CYS A 486 -19.07 -14.74 35.79
C CYS A 486 -17.61 -14.26 35.83
N PRO A 487 -16.68 -14.97 36.49
CA PRO A 487 -15.28 -14.56 36.54
C PRO A 487 -14.59 -14.68 35.17
N THR A 488 -15.05 -15.60 34.32
CA THR A 488 -14.47 -15.90 33.00
C THR A 488 -14.43 -14.68 32.09
N LYS A 489 -13.25 -14.36 31.53
CA LYS A 489 -13.06 -13.30 30.54
C LYS A 489 -13.19 -13.85 29.12
N VAL A 490 -13.98 -13.20 28.27
CA VAL A 490 -14.11 -13.59 26.86
C VAL A 490 -13.20 -12.72 26.00
N VAL A 491 -12.35 -13.35 25.20
CA VAL A 491 -11.41 -12.71 24.27
C VAL A 491 -11.65 -13.27 22.88
N GLY A 492 -11.75 -12.41 21.87
CA GLY A 492 -11.85 -12.83 20.47
C GLY A 492 -10.59 -12.48 19.67
N VAL A 493 -10.27 -13.31 18.68
CA VAL A 493 -9.08 -13.19 17.82
C VAL A 493 -9.54 -13.12 16.34
N PRO A 494 -9.03 -12.17 15.51
CA PRO A 494 -9.61 -11.81 14.22
C PRO A 494 -8.97 -12.64 13.11
N VAL A 495 -9.44 -13.87 12.99
CA VAL A 495 -8.94 -14.85 12.02
C VAL A 495 -9.99 -15.03 10.92
N THR A 496 -9.76 -14.39 9.78
CA THR A 496 -10.69 -14.37 8.64
C THR A 496 -9.92 -14.26 7.33
N LEU A 497 -10.34 -15.06 6.35
CA LEU A 497 -9.81 -15.04 4.98
C LEU A 497 -10.27 -13.83 4.16
N ASN A 498 -11.34 -13.15 4.59
CA ASN A 498 -11.96 -12.08 3.80
C ASN A 498 -11.19 -10.75 3.91
N GLY A 499 -10.38 -10.57 4.97
CA GLY A 499 -9.77 -9.27 5.29
C GLY A 499 -10.77 -8.21 5.74
N ASP A 500 -11.95 -8.63 6.21
CA ASP A 500 -13.13 -7.80 6.51
C ASP A 500 -13.23 -7.33 7.97
N LEU A 501 -12.40 -7.84 8.88
CA LEU A 501 -12.40 -7.42 10.28
C LEU A 501 -11.27 -6.41 10.52
N LYS A 502 -11.38 -5.24 9.89
CA LYS A 502 -10.38 -4.15 9.95
C LYS A 502 -10.93 -2.87 10.57
N ASN A 503 -10.08 -2.16 11.31
CA ASN A 503 -10.35 -0.82 11.83
C ASN A 503 -9.02 -0.06 12.03
N GLN A 504 -9.03 1.09 12.72
CA GLN A 504 -7.81 1.89 12.97
C GLN A 504 -6.75 1.20 13.86
N PHE A 505 -7.12 0.11 14.53
CA PHE A 505 -6.26 -0.66 15.44
C PHE A 505 -5.96 -2.08 14.92
N VAL A 506 -6.89 -2.68 14.18
CA VAL A 506 -6.77 -4.00 13.55
C VAL A 506 -6.55 -3.82 12.04
N GLU A 507 -5.30 -3.97 11.61
CA GLU A 507 -4.87 -3.62 10.26
C GLU A 507 -5.00 -4.78 9.27
N ALA A 508 -4.78 -6.00 9.77
CA ALA A 508 -4.77 -7.24 9.02
C ALA A 508 -5.52 -8.33 9.79
N ASN A 509 -5.90 -9.40 9.08
CA ASN A 509 -6.52 -10.58 9.65
C ASN A 509 -5.68 -11.80 9.31
N VAL A 510 -5.57 -12.74 10.26
CA VAL A 510 -4.78 -13.95 10.03
C VAL A 510 -5.41 -14.83 8.95
N GLY A 511 -4.57 -15.16 7.98
CA GLY A 511 -4.87 -15.95 6.80
C GLY A 511 -5.16 -15.10 5.56
N PHE A 512 -5.43 -13.79 5.69
CA PHE A 512 -5.72 -12.94 4.54
C PHE A 512 -4.51 -12.86 3.57
N ASP A 513 -3.30 -12.70 4.09
CA ASP A 513 -2.07 -12.64 3.29
C ASP A 513 -1.81 -13.97 2.54
N THR A 514 -1.94 -15.09 3.24
CA THR A 514 -1.80 -16.44 2.67
C THR A 514 -2.82 -16.68 1.56
N ILE A 515 -4.10 -16.38 1.83
CA ILE A 515 -5.20 -16.58 0.89
C ILE A 515 -4.99 -15.76 -0.37
N CYS A 516 -4.61 -14.49 -0.23
CA CYS A 516 -4.33 -13.61 -1.37
C CYS A 516 -3.14 -14.11 -2.19
N LYS A 517 -2.04 -14.56 -1.56
CA LYS A 517 -0.88 -15.12 -2.28
C LYS A 517 -1.21 -16.40 -3.05
N VAL A 518 -1.92 -17.34 -2.43
CA VAL A 518 -2.30 -18.61 -3.07
C VAL A 518 -3.27 -18.36 -4.22
N ASN A 519 -4.30 -17.52 -4.02
CA ASN A 519 -5.23 -17.16 -5.10
C ASN A 519 -4.52 -16.41 -6.22
N SER A 520 -3.65 -15.45 -5.91
CA SER A 520 -2.88 -14.70 -6.92
C SER A 520 -1.97 -15.60 -7.73
N GLN A 521 -1.32 -16.60 -7.11
CA GLN A 521 -0.53 -17.60 -7.84
C GLN A 521 -1.38 -18.41 -8.81
N LEU A 522 -2.57 -18.88 -8.37
CA LEU A 522 -3.51 -19.60 -9.25
C LEU A 522 -4.02 -18.73 -10.40
N ILE A 523 -4.35 -17.46 -10.12
CA ILE A 523 -4.80 -16.50 -11.15
C ILE A 523 -3.68 -16.21 -12.14
N SER A 524 -2.44 -15.96 -11.69
CA SER A 524 -1.29 -15.70 -12.57
C SER A 524 -0.98 -16.89 -13.49
N ASN A 525 -1.16 -18.13 -13.00
CA ASN A 525 -1.07 -19.33 -13.84
C ASN A 525 -2.16 -19.32 -14.92
N VAL A 526 -3.41 -18.98 -14.58
CA VAL A 526 -4.52 -18.87 -15.53
C VAL A 526 -4.33 -17.71 -16.51
N CYS A 527 -3.79 -16.56 -16.10
CA CYS A 527 -3.41 -15.46 -16.98
C CYS A 527 -2.37 -15.94 -18.01
N THR A 528 -1.37 -16.72 -17.58
CA THR A 528 -0.33 -17.27 -18.45
C THR A 528 -0.88 -18.33 -19.42
N ASP A 529 -1.83 -19.17 -18.97
CA ASP A 529 -2.54 -20.13 -19.82
C ASP A 529 -3.42 -19.40 -20.86
N ALA A 530 -4.11 -18.33 -20.47
CA ALA A 530 -4.91 -17.49 -21.36
C ALA A 530 -4.07 -16.85 -22.48
N LEU A 531 -2.88 -16.35 -22.15
CA LEU A 531 -1.89 -15.88 -23.14
C LEU A 531 -1.41 -17.01 -24.06
N SER A 532 -1.22 -18.22 -23.53
CA SER A 532 -0.65 -19.35 -24.29
C SER A 532 -1.68 -20.01 -25.22
N ALA A 533 -2.95 -20.00 -24.83
CA ALA A 533 -4.03 -20.64 -25.57
C ALA A 533 -4.76 -19.70 -26.54
N GLU A 534 -4.71 -18.39 -26.30
CA GLU A 534 -5.27 -17.28 -27.11
C GLU A 534 -6.76 -17.42 -27.52
N LYS A 535 -7.56 -18.21 -26.79
CA LYS A 535 -8.91 -18.64 -27.22
C LYS A 535 -9.99 -18.68 -26.12
N TYR A 536 -9.66 -18.35 -24.88
CA TYR A 536 -10.56 -18.49 -23.74
C TYR A 536 -10.61 -17.21 -22.90
N TYR A 537 -11.82 -16.88 -22.43
CA TYR A 537 -12.04 -15.91 -21.36
C TYR A 537 -12.32 -16.64 -20.04
N TYR A 538 -11.46 -16.43 -19.04
CA TYR A 538 -11.56 -17.10 -17.75
C TYR A 538 -12.32 -16.21 -16.75
N PHE A 539 -13.44 -16.71 -16.26
CA PHE A 539 -14.25 -16.08 -15.21
C PHE A 539 -13.88 -16.73 -13.88
N ILE A 540 -13.16 -16.01 -13.04
CA ILE A 540 -12.66 -16.52 -11.77
C ILE A 540 -13.44 -15.87 -10.62
N ARG A 541 -14.30 -16.65 -9.96
CA ARG A 541 -14.93 -16.24 -8.70
C ARG A 541 -13.96 -16.44 -7.54
N LEU A 542 -13.88 -15.45 -6.65
CA LEU A 542 -13.04 -15.44 -5.46
C LEU A 542 -13.89 -15.38 -4.19
N MET A 543 -13.51 -16.16 -3.17
CA MET A 543 -14.11 -16.04 -1.83
C MET A 543 -13.78 -14.69 -1.18
N GLY A 544 -14.74 -14.15 -0.43
CA GLY A 544 -14.64 -12.87 0.27
C GLY A 544 -15.91 -12.42 1.00
N ARG A 545 -16.96 -13.26 1.03
CA ARG A 545 -18.33 -12.90 1.43
C ARG A 545 -18.74 -11.56 0.81
N LYS A 546 -18.90 -10.50 1.60
CA LYS A 546 -19.53 -9.23 1.20
C LYS A 546 -18.55 -8.14 0.73
N ALA A 547 -17.24 -8.32 0.96
CA ALA A 547 -16.24 -7.31 0.66
C ALA A 547 -15.28 -7.80 -0.43
N SER A 548 -14.84 -6.89 -1.30
CA SER A 548 -13.98 -7.26 -2.44
C SER A 548 -12.48 -7.26 -2.13
N HIS A 549 -12.04 -7.20 -0.86
CA HIS A 549 -10.61 -7.10 -0.48
C HIS A 549 -9.74 -8.17 -1.11
N VAL A 550 -10.20 -9.44 -1.13
CA VAL A 550 -9.46 -10.55 -1.74
C VAL A 550 -9.34 -10.35 -3.26
N ALA A 551 -10.39 -9.89 -3.93
CA ALA A 551 -10.37 -9.64 -5.38
C ALA A 551 -9.49 -8.42 -5.74
N LEU A 552 -9.51 -7.37 -4.91
CA LEU A 552 -8.65 -6.20 -5.05
C LEU A 552 -7.17 -6.56 -4.90
N GLU A 553 -6.82 -7.27 -3.83
CA GLU A 553 -5.44 -7.69 -3.56
C GLU A 553 -4.94 -8.67 -4.64
N CYS A 554 -5.76 -9.62 -5.07
CA CYS A 554 -5.42 -10.51 -6.18
C CYS A 554 -5.22 -9.75 -7.50
N THR A 555 -6.01 -8.70 -7.76
CA THR A 555 -5.84 -7.84 -8.94
C THR A 555 -4.49 -7.13 -8.92
N LEU A 556 -4.09 -6.59 -7.76
CA LEU A 556 -2.81 -5.92 -7.55
C LEU A 556 -1.60 -6.85 -7.71
N GLN A 557 -1.74 -8.15 -7.43
CA GLN A 557 -0.64 -9.12 -7.52
C GLN A 557 -0.56 -9.86 -8.88
N SER A 558 -1.70 -10.12 -9.53
CA SER A 558 -1.77 -10.96 -10.75
C SER A 558 -2.11 -10.22 -12.05
N HIS A 559 -2.45 -8.93 -11.96
CA HIS A 559 -2.76 -8.04 -13.09
C HIS A 559 -3.74 -8.65 -14.12
N PRO A 560 -4.94 -9.12 -13.73
CA PRO A 560 -5.96 -9.63 -14.64
C PRO A 560 -6.45 -8.54 -15.59
N ASN A 561 -7.07 -8.90 -16.71
CA ASN A 561 -7.54 -7.91 -17.69
C ASN A 561 -8.75 -7.12 -17.18
N MET A 562 -9.55 -7.71 -16.29
CA MET A 562 -10.71 -7.04 -15.69
C MET A 562 -10.96 -7.56 -14.27
N VAL A 563 -11.45 -6.69 -13.39
CA VAL A 563 -12.04 -7.04 -12.10
C VAL A 563 -13.35 -6.27 -11.96
N ILE A 564 -14.38 -6.91 -11.41
CA ILE A 564 -15.61 -6.23 -10.97
C ILE A 564 -15.58 -6.13 -9.46
N LEU A 565 -15.64 -4.92 -8.89
CA LEU A 565 -15.69 -4.74 -7.44
C LEU A 565 -17.14 -4.53 -6.99
N ALA A 566 -17.55 -5.28 -5.96
CA ALA A 566 -18.92 -5.30 -5.46
C ALA A 566 -19.35 -3.92 -4.90
N GLU A 567 -18.42 -3.23 -4.24
CA GLU A 567 -18.59 -1.89 -3.69
C GLU A 567 -18.86 -0.83 -4.78
N GLU A 568 -18.18 -0.93 -5.94
CA GLU A 568 -18.37 -0.03 -7.08
C GLU A 568 -19.74 -0.27 -7.75
N VAL A 569 -20.12 -1.54 -7.91
CA VAL A 569 -21.44 -1.95 -8.41
C VAL A 569 -22.56 -1.41 -7.52
N ALA A 570 -22.42 -1.52 -6.19
CA ALA A 570 -23.40 -1.00 -5.24
C ALA A 570 -23.46 0.53 -5.24
N ALA A 571 -22.32 1.23 -5.29
CA ALA A 571 -22.25 2.68 -5.30
C ALA A 571 -22.85 3.29 -6.58
N SER A 572 -22.53 2.70 -7.73
CA SER A 572 -23.02 3.13 -9.06
C SER A 572 -24.40 2.56 -9.41
N LYS A 573 -24.94 1.66 -8.57
CA LYS A 573 -26.23 0.95 -8.77
C LYS A 573 -26.33 0.21 -10.10
N LEU A 574 -25.24 -0.43 -10.52
CA LEU A 574 -25.19 -1.15 -11.80
C LEU A 574 -26.14 -2.35 -11.80
N THR A 575 -26.85 -2.54 -12.91
CA THR A 575 -27.69 -3.73 -13.13
C THR A 575 -26.85 -4.92 -13.63
N LEU A 576 -27.44 -6.11 -13.61
CA LEU A 576 -26.86 -7.30 -14.21
C LEU A 576 -26.65 -7.13 -15.73
N PHE A 577 -27.50 -6.34 -16.39
CA PHE A 577 -27.33 -5.93 -17.78
C PHE A 577 -26.13 -5.00 -17.98
N ASP A 578 -25.95 -3.99 -17.12
CA ASP A 578 -24.82 -3.06 -17.21
C ASP A 578 -23.47 -3.77 -17.03
N ILE A 579 -23.37 -4.68 -16.05
CA ILE A 579 -22.16 -5.49 -15.81
C ILE A 579 -21.88 -6.40 -17.01
N THR A 580 -22.92 -7.08 -17.53
CA THR A 580 -22.80 -7.92 -18.74
C THR A 580 -22.30 -7.10 -19.92
N LYS A 581 -22.88 -5.92 -20.15
CA LYS A 581 -22.50 -4.99 -21.22
C LYS A 581 -21.05 -4.51 -21.05
N GLN A 582 -20.64 -4.12 -19.85
CA GLN A 582 -19.27 -3.68 -19.54
C GLN A 582 -18.24 -4.77 -19.89
N ILE A 583 -18.55 -6.04 -19.58
CA ILE A 583 -17.71 -7.19 -19.96
C ILE A 583 -17.72 -7.41 -21.48
N CYS A 584 -18.88 -7.35 -22.15
CA CYS A 584 -18.95 -7.47 -23.62
C CYS A 584 -18.19 -6.35 -24.35
N ASP A 585 -18.25 -5.11 -23.86
CA ASP A 585 -17.54 -3.95 -24.41
C ASP A 585 -16.01 -4.12 -24.23
N ALA A 586 -15.57 -4.65 -23.08
CA ALA A 586 -14.18 -5.06 -22.83
C ALA A 586 -13.69 -6.17 -23.78
N VAL A 587 -14.50 -7.23 -23.97
CA VAL A 587 -14.21 -8.34 -24.91
C VAL A 587 -14.12 -7.83 -26.34
N GLN A 588 -15.01 -6.92 -26.75
CA GLN A 588 -15.01 -6.31 -28.07
C GLN A 588 -13.76 -5.46 -28.31
N ALA A 589 -13.41 -4.56 -27.38
CA ALA A 589 -12.22 -3.71 -27.49
C ALA A 589 -10.90 -4.53 -27.56
N ARG A 590 -10.86 -5.69 -26.91
CA ARG A 590 -9.74 -6.65 -27.05
C ARG A 590 -9.78 -7.39 -28.39
N GLY A 591 -10.96 -7.79 -28.86
CA GLY A 591 -11.15 -8.40 -30.18
C GLY A 591 -10.75 -7.48 -31.35
N GLU A 592 -10.92 -6.17 -31.21
CA GLU A 592 -10.43 -5.16 -32.15
C GLU A 592 -8.89 -5.08 -32.23
N GLN A 593 -8.19 -5.59 -31.21
CA GLN A 593 -6.73 -5.77 -31.18
C GLN A 593 -6.29 -7.21 -31.49
N ASP A 594 -7.18 -8.03 -32.07
CA ASP A 594 -7.02 -9.47 -32.32
C ASP A 594 -6.80 -10.34 -31.06
N LYS A 595 -7.19 -9.84 -29.88
CA LYS A 595 -7.04 -10.54 -28.59
C LYS A 595 -8.34 -11.23 -28.16
N HIS A 596 -8.44 -12.52 -28.47
CA HIS A 596 -9.64 -13.35 -28.20
C HIS A 596 -9.54 -14.15 -26.89
N HIS A 597 -8.78 -13.63 -25.92
CA HIS A 597 -8.55 -14.25 -24.61
C HIS A 597 -8.55 -13.18 -23.50
N GLY A 598 -8.75 -13.59 -22.25
CA GLY A 598 -8.54 -12.74 -21.09
C GLY A 598 -8.95 -13.37 -19.76
N VAL A 599 -8.67 -12.68 -18.66
CA VAL A 599 -9.05 -13.10 -17.29
C VAL A 599 -9.87 -12.01 -16.61
N ILE A 600 -11.01 -12.42 -16.03
CA ILE A 600 -11.99 -11.58 -15.34
C ILE A 600 -12.14 -12.09 -13.90
N LEU A 601 -11.89 -11.23 -12.91
CA LEU A 601 -12.06 -11.55 -11.49
C LEU A 601 -13.41 -11.05 -10.96
N LEU A 602 -14.08 -11.90 -10.17
CA LEU A 602 -15.40 -11.64 -9.59
C LEU A 602 -15.41 -12.02 -8.09
N PRO A 603 -15.82 -11.12 -7.16
CA PRO A 603 -16.04 -11.49 -5.76
C PRO A 603 -17.34 -12.29 -5.58
N GLU A 604 -17.36 -13.28 -4.68
CA GLU A 604 -18.57 -14.12 -4.47
C GLU A 604 -19.81 -13.31 -4.02
N GLY A 605 -19.60 -12.20 -3.30
CA GLY A 605 -20.66 -11.28 -2.85
C GLY A 605 -21.23 -10.34 -3.91
N LEU A 606 -20.72 -10.35 -5.14
CA LEU A 606 -21.20 -9.48 -6.22
C LEU A 606 -22.74 -9.54 -6.38
N ILE A 607 -23.32 -10.72 -6.19
CA ILE A 607 -24.77 -10.95 -6.33
C ILE A 607 -25.62 -10.24 -5.26
N GLU A 608 -25.07 -10.01 -4.05
CA GLU A 608 -25.74 -9.22 -3.00
C GLU A 608 -25.52 -7.69 -3.18
N SER A 609 -24.60 -7.28 -4.06
CA SER A 609 -24.30 -5.87 -4.33
C SER A 609 -25.03 -5.31 -5.56
N ILE A 610 -25.50 -6.16 -6.47
CA ILE A 610 -26.40 -5.78 -7.56
C ILE A 610 -27.78 -5.45 -6.96
N PRO A 611 -28.28 -4.20 -7.01
CA PRO A 611 -29.47 -3.80 -6.26
C PRO A 611 -30.73 -4.60 -6.62
N GLU A 612 -30.87 -4.97 -7.90
CA GLU A 612 -32.02 -5.72 -8.39
C GLU A 612 -32.04 -7.17 -7.89
N VAL A 613 -30.89 -7.87 -7.92
CA VAL A 613 -30.81 -9.24 -7.42
C VAL A 613 -30.86 -9.29 -5.89
N TYR A 614 -30.33 -8.27 -5.20
CA TYR A 614 -30.47 -8.12 -3.76
C TYR A 614 -31.94 -7.96 -3.33
N ALA A 615 -32.73 -7.17 -4.06
CA ALA A 615 -34.17 -7.02 -3.79
C ALA A 615 -34.91 -8.35 -3.98
N LEU A 616 -34.65 -9.07 -5.08
CA LEU A 616 -35.18 -10.41 -5.34
C LEU A 616 -34.82 -11.41 -4.23
N LEU A 617 -33.55 -11.45 -3.80
CA LEU A 617 -33.09 -12.30 -2.71
C LEU A 617 -33.82 -12.01 -1.39
N LYS A 618 -34.03 -10.73 -1.05
CA LYS A 618 -34.77 -10.36 0.16
C LYS A 618 -36.26 -10.71 0.10
N GLU A 619 -36.88 -10.65 -1.07
CA GLU A 619 -38.25 -11.11 -1.26
C GLU A 619 -38.36 -12.65 -1.11
N ILE A 620 -37.47 -13.41 -1.77
CA ILE A 620 -37.39 -14.88 -1.65
C ILE A 620 -37.15 -15.30 -0.19
N HIS A 621 -36.18 -14.69 0.51
CA HIS A 621 -35.89 -15.00 1.91
C HIS A 621 -37.04 -14.62 2.86
N GLY A 622 -37.87 -13.64 2.48
CA GLY A 622 -39.10 -13.28 3.19
C GLY A 622 -40.16 -14.39 3.06
N LEU A 623 -40.39 -14.88 1.84
CA LEU A 623 -41.36 -15.95 1.55
C LEU A 623 -40.93 -17.30 2.16
N LEU A 624 -39.64 -17.65 2.07
CA LEU A 624 -39.09 -18.85 2.73
C LEU A 624 -39.32 -18.83 4.25
N ARG A 625 -39.16 -17.66 4.90
CA ARG A 625 -39.45 -17.48 6.34
C ARG A 625 -40.93 -17.61 6.70
N GLN A 626 -41.84 -17.37 5.76
CA GLN A 626 -43.28 -17.60 5.92
C GLN A 626 -43.68 -19.07 5.69
N GLY A 627 -42.72 -19.96 5.43
CA GLY A 627 -42.97 -21.38 5.18
C GLY A 627 -43.47 -21.69 3.75
N VAL A 628 -43.33 -20.75 2.82
CA VAL A 628 -43.70 -20.96 1.40
C VAL A 628 -42.73 -21.95 0.78
N SER A 629 -43.24 -23.04 0.19
CA SER A 629 -42.41 -24.03 -0.49
C SER A 629 -41.74 -23.40 -1.73
N ALA A 630 -40.48 -23.76 -1.99
CA ALA A 630 -39.66 -23.17 -3.06
C ALA A 630 -40.34 -23.20 -4.45
N GLU A 631 -41.17 -24.21 -4.72
CA GLU A 631 -41.96 -24.36 -5.95
C GLU A 631 -43.06 -23.29 -6.13
N LYS A 632 -43.59 -22.76 -5.02
CA LYS A 632 -44.68 -21.77 -5.00
C LYS A 632 -44.19 -20.33 -4.94
N ILE A 633 -42.90 -20.12 -4.67
CA ILE A 633 -42.31 -18.78 -4.51
C ILE A 633 -42.49 -17.93 -5.78
N SER A 634 -42.24 -18.48 -6.97
CA SER A 634 -42.36 -17.74 -8.23
C SER A 634 -43.75 -17.12 -8.46
N ALA A 635 -44.82 -17.76 -7.96
CA ALA A 635 -46.19 -17.27 -8.07
C ALA A 635 -46.58 -16.23 -7.00
N GLN A 636 -45.73 -16.04 -5.98
CA GLN A 636 -45.93 -15.07 -4.88
C GLN A 636 -44.94 -13.90 -4.90
N LEU A 637 -43.96 -13.93 -5.82
CA LEU A 637 -43.08 -12.79 -6.08
C LEU A 637 -43.86 -11.63 -6.72
N SER A 638 -43.43 -10.41 -6.40
CA SER A 638 -43.83 -9.18 -7.07
C SER A 638 -43.62 -9.27 -8.58
N PRO A 639 -44.44 -8.60 -9.42
CA PRO A 639 -44.36 -8.76 -10.88
C PRO A 639 -42.97 -8.47 -11.47
N TRP A 640 -42.25 -7.53 -10.87
CA TRP A 640 -40.89 -7.16 -11.28
C TRP A 640 -39.85 -8.20 -10.81
N ALA A 641 -39.94 -8.70 -9.57
CA ALA A 641 -39.05 -9.74 -9.08
C ALA A 641 -39.27 -11.08 -9.81
N SER A 642 -40.53 -11.39 -10.15
CA SER A 642 -40.88 -12.57 -10.95
C SER A 642 -40.29 -12.49 -12.36
N ALA A 643 -40.40 -11.35 -13.05
CA ALA A 643 -39.78 -11.15 -14.35
C ALA A 643 -38.23 -11.31 -14.32
N LEU A 644 -37.57 -10.77 -13.30
CA LEU A 644 -36.12 -10.98 -13.10
C LEU A 644 -35.78 -12.45 -12.82
N PHE A 645 -36.58 -13.13 -11.99
CA PHE A 645 -36.41 -14.55 -11.69
C PHE A 645 -36.59 -15.44 -12.93
N GLU A 646 -37.58 -15.15 -13.78
CA GLU A 646 -37.81 -15.85 -15.05
C GLU A 646 -36.69 -15.60 -16.08
N PHE A 647 -36.12 -14.39 -16.12
CA PHE A 647 -34.95 -14.06 -16.93
C PHE A 647 -33.69 -14.84 -16.53
N LEU A 648 -33.50 -15.11 -15.23
CA LEU A 648 -32.33 -15.83 -14.74
C LEU A 648 -32.31 -17.31 -15.18
N PRO A 649 -31.14 -17.88 -15.55
CA PRO A 649 -31.04 -19.27 -15.97
C PRO A 649 -31.56 -20.29 -14.93
N PRO A 650 -32.12 -21.45 -15.37
CA PRO A 650 -32.71 -22.44 -14.45
C PRO A 650 -31.80 -22.96 -13.34
N PHE A 651 -30.48 -22.96 -13.55
CA PHE A 651 -29.50 -23.38 -12.52
C PHE A 651 -29.35 -22.31 -11.42
N ILE A 652 -29.29 -21.02 -11.79
CA ILE A 652 -29.27 -19.91 -10.84
C ILE A 652 -30.58 -19.83 -10.06
N ARG A 653 -31.73 -19.98 -10.71
CA ARG A 653 -33.04 -20.03 -10.01
C ARG A 653 -33.03 -21.04 -8.85
N LYS A 654 -32.49 -22.24 -9.05
CA LYS A 654 -32.37 -23.27 -8.01
C LYS A 654 -31.41 -22.86 -6.88
N GLN A 655 -30.32 -22.17 -7.19
CA GLN A 655 -29.34 -21.69 -6.20
C GLN A 655 -29.88 -20.53 -5.35
N LEU A 656 -30.70 -19.64 -5.93
CA LEU A 656 -31.34 -18.54 -5.21
C LEU A 656 -32.50 -18.99 -4.29
N LEU A 657 -33.08 -20.17 -4.54
CA LEU A 657 -34.14 -20.76 -3.71
C LEU A 657 -33.60 -21.56 -2.50
N LEU A 658 -32.27 -21.60 -2.29
CA LEU A 658 -31.68 -22.22 -1.11
C LEU A 658 -32.03 -21.42 0.16
N TYR A 659 -32.20 -22.11 1.28
CA TYR A 659 -32.38 -21.44 2.57
C TYR A 659 -31.16 -20.58 2.93
N PRO A 660 -31.35 -19.36 3.49
CA PRO A 660 -30.25 -18.47 3.85
C PRO A 660 -29.31 -19.07 4.90
N GLU A 661 -28.08 -18.54 4.97
CA GLU A 661 -27.15 -18.85 6.08
C GLU A 661 -27.68 -18.27 7.41
N SER A 662 -27.09 -18.69 8.54
CA SER A 662 -27.53 -18.30 9.90
C SER A 662 -27.46 -16.78 10.19
N ASP A 663 -26.83 -15.99 9.32
CA ASP A 663 -26.83 -14.51 9.35
C ASP A 663 -27.83 -13.83 8.41
N ASP A 664 -28.79 -14.56 7.83
CA ASP A 664 -29.79 -14.07 6.84
C ASP A 664 -29.17 -13.57 5.51
N SER A 665 -27.92 -13.96 5.24
CA SER A 665 -27.28 -13.81 3.93
C SER A 665 -27.60 -14.98 3.01
N ALA A 666 -27.45 -14.78 1.70
CA ALA A 666 -27.57 -15.86 0.72
C ALA A 666 -26.38 -16.83 0.86
N GLN A 667 -26.53 -18.07 0.38
CA GLN A 667 -25.40 -19.01 0.30
C GLN A 667 -24.46 -18.64 -0.85
N LEU A 668 -23.76 -17.49 -0.75
CA LEU A 668 -22.93 -16.87 -1.79
C LEU A 668 -21.92 -17.85 -2.43
N SER A 669 -21.36 -18.76 -1.65
CA SER A 669 -20.39 -19.74 -2.14
C SER A 669 -21.04 -20.83 -3.04
N GLN A 670 -22.35 -21.06 -2.93
CA GLN A 670 -23.15 -21.97 -3.78
C GLN A 670 -23.75 -21.29 -5.01
N ILE A 671 -23.83 -19.96 -5.03
CA ILE A 671 -24.32 -19.21 -6.19
C ILE A 671 -23.18 -19.06 -7.20
N GLU A 672 -23.37 -19.62 -8.39
CA GLU A 672 -22.36 -19.67 -9.44
C GLU A 672 -22.39 -18.40 -10.31
N THR A 673 -22.14 -17.25 -9.67
CA THR A 673 -22.15 -15.91 -10.30
C THR A 673 -21.23 -15.81 -11.53
N GLU A 674 -20.11 -16.53 -11.53
CA GLU A 674 -19.20 -16.68 -12.68
C GLU A 674 -19.89 -17.31 -13.88
N LYS A 675 -20.70 -18.35 -13.66
CA LYS A 675 -21.45 -19.04 -14.73
C LYS A 675 -22.65 -18.23 -15.19
N LEU A 676 -23.31 -17.51 -14.28
CA LEU A 676 -24.36 -16.55 -14.63
C LEU A 676 -23.82 -15.49 -15.62
N LEU A 677 -22.74 -14.80 -15.23
CA LEU A 677 -22.16 -13.75 -16.07
C LEU A 677 -21.58 -14.32 -17.36
N ALA A 678 -20.87 -15.46 -17.32
CA ALA A 678 -20.37 -16.10 -18.54
C ALA A 678 -21.51 -16.45 -19.52
N HIS A 679 -22.65 -16.95 -19.04
CA HIS A 679 -23.81 -17.28 -19.87
C HIS A 679 -24.46 -16.03 -20.50
N LEU A 680 -24.63 -14.95 -19.71
CA LEU A 680 -25.20 -13.70 -20.20
C LEU A 680 -24.27 -13.01 -21.22
N VAL A 681 -22.97 -12.99 -20.95
CA VAL A 681 -21.95 -12.48 -21.88
C VAL A 681 -21.91 -13.33 -23.15
N GLU A 682 -21.98 -14.66 -23.07
CA GLU A 682 -22.06 -15.50 -24.27
C GLU A 682 -23.32 -15.21 -25.11
N ALA A 683 -24.48 -15.02 -24.46
CA ALA A 683 -25.72 -14.68 -25.17
C ALA A 683 -25.64 -13.33 -25.90
N GLU A 684 -25.14 -12.28 -25.24
CA GLU A 684 -24.97 -10.94 -25.81
C GLU A 684 -23.86 -10.89 -26.87
N MET A 685 -22.73 -11.58 -26.68
CA MET A 685 -21.68 -11.68 -27.70
C MET A 685 -22.15 -12.43 -28.95
N ASN A 686 -22.96 -13.50 -28.80
CA ASN A 686 -23.58 -14.19 -29.93
C ASN A 686 -24.60 -13.31 -30.67
N LYS A 687 -25.28 -12.39 -29.97
CA LYS A 687 -26.16 -11.39 -30.59
C LYS A 687 -25.35 -10.36 -31.38
N ARG A 688 -24.31 -9.76 -30.78
CA ARG A 688 -23.39 -8.82 -31.46
C ARG A 688 -22.72 -9.41 -32.70
N LEU A 689 -22.39 -10.71 -32.66
CA LEU A 689 -21.86 -11.43 -33.82
C LEU A 689 -22.89 -11.57 -34.96
N LYS A 690 -24.17 -11.80 -34.65
CA LYS A 690 -25.27 -11.83 -35.65
C LYS A 690 -25.59 -10.45 -36.21
N GLU A 691 -25.48 -9.41 -35.38
CA GLU A 691 -25.70 -8.01 -35.77
C GLU A 691 -24.50 -7.40 -36.52
N GLY A 692 -23.35 -8.10 -36.56
CA GLY A 692 -22.12 -7.67 -37.23
C GLY A 692 -21.35 -6.55 -36.52
N THR A 693 -21.78 -6.18 -35.29
CA THR A 693 -21.11 -5.18 -34.44
C THR A 693 -19.82 -5.73 -33.84
N TYR A 694 -19.74 -7.04 -33.62
CA TYR A 694 -18.52 -7.74 -33.23
C TYR A 694 -18.01 -8.65 -34.37
N LYS A 695 -16.73 -8.51 -34.72
CA LYS A 695 -16.07 -9.23 -35.83
C LYS A 695 -14.98 -10.20 -35.38
N GLY A 696 -14.81 -10.39 -34.07
CA GLY A 696 -13.78 -11.29 -33.52
C GLY A 696 -14.18 -12.77 -33.55
N LYS A 697 -13.35 -13.63 -32.94
CA LYS A 697 -13.60 -15.07 -32.85
C LYS A 697 -14.80 -15.36 -31.95
N LYS A 698 -15.42 -16.54 -32.11
CA LYS A 698 -16.51 -17.01 -31.23
C LYS A 698 -16.06 -16.94 -29.77
N PHE A 699 -16.83 -16.25 -28.94
CA PHE A 699 -16.60 -16.17 -27.50
C PHE A 699 -16.67 -17.57 -26.85
N ASN A 700 -15.76 -17.83 -25.92
CA ASN A 700 -15.69 -19.10 -25.19
C ASN A 700 -15.21 -18.83 -23.75
N ALA A 701 -16.00 -19.26 -22.77
CA ALA A 701 -15.77 -18.96 -21.37
C ALA A 701 -15.41 -20.21 -20.56
N ILE A 702 -14.40 -20.08 -19.69
CA ILE A 702 -14.03 -21.10 -18.69
C ILE A 702 -14.29 -20.51 -17.30
N CYS A 703 -15.01 -21.23 -16.45
CA CYS A 703 -15.37 -20.77 -15.12
C CYS A 703 -14.54 -21.48 -14.04
N HIS A 704 -14.00 -20.71 -13.10
CA HIS A 704 -13.28 -21.21 -11.93
C HIS A 704 -13.81 -20.58 -10.64
N PHE A 705 -13.77 -21.34 -9.55
CA PHE A 705 -14.00 -20.83 -8.20
C PHE A 705 -12.78 -21.13 -7.33
N PHE A 706 -12.08 -20.08 -6.90
CA PHE A 706 -10.92 -20.20 -6.01
C PHE A 706 -11.28 -19.74 -4.59
N GLY A 707 -10.95 -20.60 -3.63
CA GLY A 707 -11.21 -20.34 -2.22
C GLY A 707 -10.99 -21.57 -1.35
N TYR A 708 -11.70 -22.67 -1.58
CA TYR A 708 -11.54 -23.90 -0.78
C TYR A 708 -10.10 -24.43 -0.81
N GLN A 709 -9.42 -24.33 -1.97
CA GLN A 709 -8.02 -24.73 -2.15
C GLN A 709 -7.08 -23.88 -1.28
N ALA A 710 -7.34 -22.58 -1.17
CA ALA A 710 -6.52 -21.66 -0.39
C ALA A 710 -6.80 -21.76 1.13
N ARG A 711 -8.02 -22.11 1.55
CA ARG A 711 -8.41 -22.18 2.97
C ARG A 711 -7.73 -23.26 3.79
N GLY A 712 -7.25 -24.32 3.14
CA GLY A 712 -6.42 -25.37 3.77
C GLY A 712 -4.92 -25.19 3.54
N SER A 713 -4.49 -24.11 2.89
CA SER A 713 -3.08 -23.91 2.55
C SER A 713 -2.19 -23.66 3.78
N LEU A 714 -0.90 -23.96 3.63
CA LEU A 714 0.10 -23.65 4.65
C LEU A 714 0.19 -22.14 4.84
N PRO A 715 0.10 -21.62 6.08
CA PRO A 715 0.24 -20.19 6.34
C PRO A 715 1.57 -19.64 5.83
N SER A 716 1.52 -18.44 5.25
CA SER A 716 2.70 -17.68 4.88
C SER A 716 3.52 -17.34 6.12
N LYS A 717 4.79 -16.96 5.94
CA LYS A 717 5.60 -16.46 7.07
C LYS A 717 4.93 -15.28 7.79
N PHE A 718 4.27 -14.37 7.05
CA PHE A 718 3.56 -13.25 7.66
C PHE A 718 2.42 -13.74 8.55
N ASP A 719 1.57 -14.65 8.08
CA ASP A 719 0.46 -15.18 8.88
C ASP A 719 0.96 -16.07 10.03
N CYS A 720 2.05 -16.83 9.86
CA CYS A 720 2.70 -17.56 10.96
C CYS A 720 3.19 -16.63 12.06
N ASP A 721 3.99 -15.62 11.69
CA ASP A 721 4.57 -14.64 12.61
C ASP A 721 3.47 -13.78 13.26
N TYR A 722 2.44 -13.37 12.51
CA TYR A 722 1.34 -12.53 12.99
C TYR A 722 0.35 -13.31 13.88
N ALA A 723 -0.02 -14.53 13.52
CA ALA A 723 -0.88 -15.39 14.36
C ALA A 723 -0.21 -15.71 15.71
N TYR A 724 1.07 -16.06 15.67
CA TYR A 724 1.86 -16.26 16.89
C TYR A 724 1.97 -14.96 17.68
N ALA A 725 2.24 -13.83 17.01
CA ALA A 725 2.45 -12.52 17.65
C ALA A 725 1.18 -11.76 18.08
N MET A 726 -0.03 -12.13 17.64
CA MET A 726 -1.26 -11.64 18.28
C MET A 726 -1.42 -12.21 19.68
N MET A 727 -0.89 -13.40 19.94
CA MET A 727 -0.75 -13.95 21.29
C MET A 727 0.59 -13.57 21.94
N THR A 728 1.58 -13.11 21.14
CA THR A 728 2.95 -12.77 21.58
C THR A 728 3.59 -11.56 20.85
N VAL A 729 3.01 -10.38 21.01
CA VAL A 729 3.74 -9.10 20.95
C VAL A 729 4.40 -8.70 19.59
N ARG A 730 3.61 -8.37 18.54
CA ARG A 730 4.06 -7.46 17.43
C ARG A 730 2.94 -6.60 16.76
N ARG A 731 3.30 -5.44 16.16
CA ARG A 731 2.41 -4.37 15.59
C ARG A 731 2.77 -4.02 14.12
N TYR A 732 1.81 -3.57 13.28
CA TYR A 732 2.04 -2.91 11.98
C TYR A 732 1.16 -1.64 11.71
N GLY A 733 0.45 -1.53 10.57
CA GLY A 733 -0.39 -0.40 10.07
C GLY A 733 -1.18 -0.80 8.79
N HIS A 734 -2.17 -0.09 8.21
CA HIS A 734 -2.84 1.20 8.55
C HIS A 734 -4.06 1.49 7.60
N GLY A 735 -5.19 2.10 8.04
CA GLY A 735 -6.22 2.73 7.16
C GLY A 735 -7.72 2.28 7.30
N PRO A 736 -8.74 3.19 7.29
CA PRO A 736 -10.16 2.84 7.56
C PRO A 736 -11.20 3.10 6.42
N GLY A 737 -12.36 2.41 6.47
CA GLY A 737 -13.58 2.64 5.64
C GLY A 737 -14.87 2.11 6.32
N ALA A 738 -16.07 2.55 5.92
CA ALA A 738 -17.34 2.33 6.68
C ALA A 738 -18.59 2.01 5.82
N SER A 739 -19.57 1.27 6.38
CA SER A 739 -20.96 1.13 5.85
C SER A 739 -21.98 0.57 6.89
N ASN A 740 -23.24 0.32 6.48
CA ASN A 740 -24.50 0.63 7.21
C ASN A 740 -25.08 -0.37 8.24
N LEU A 741 -26.04 0.15 9.04
CA LEU A 741 -26.71 -0.41 10.23
C LEU A 741 -27.50 -1.72 10.07
N GLY A 742 -27.54 -2.51 11.15
CA GLY A 742 -28.62 -3.46 11.43
C GLY A 742 -28.33 -4.42 12.60
N LYS A 743 -28.97 -4.22 13.77
CA LYS A 743 -28.70 -4.90 15.06
C LYS A 743 -27.26 -4.69 15.59
N PRO A 744 -26.97 -4.96 16.89
CA PRO A 744 -25.62 -4.83 17.42
C PRO A 744 -24.74 -6.00 16.93
N ALA A 745 -23.92 -5.73 15.91
CA ALA A 745 -22.96 -6.65 15.34
C ALA A 745 -21.67 -5.92 14.95
N LEU A 746 -20.55 -6.65 14.85
CA LEU A 746 -19.39 -6.12 14.15
C LEU A 746 -19.74 -6.00 12.67
N HIS A 747 -19.52 -4.82 12.09
CA HIS A 747 -19.73 -4.60 10.66
C HIS A 747 -18.46 -4.98 9.89
N PRO A 748 -18.57 -5.75 8.79
CA PRO A 748 -17.43 -6.02 7.92
C PRO A 748 -16.97 -4.72 7.26
N ALA A 749 -15.67 -4.43 7.33
CA ALA A 749 -15.05 -3.37 6.56
C ALA A 749 -15.09 -3.73 5.07
N ILE A 750 -15.65 -2.85 4.26
CA ILE A 750 -15.69 -2.96 2.80
C ILE A 750 -14.46 -2.29 2.16
N VAL A 751 -14.23 -2.46 0.86
CA VAL A 751 -13.20 -1.73 0.12
C VAL A 751 -13.48 -0.23 0.15
N ASP A 752 -12.48 0.57 0.53
CA ASP A 752 -12.57 2.03 0.45
C ASP A 752 -12.33 2.50 -1.01
N LEU A 753 -13.41 2.98 -1.66
CA LEU A 753 -13.38 3.55 -3.01
C LEU A 753 -12.67 4.92 -3.08
N LYS A 754 -12.12 5.42 -1.96
CA LYS A 754 -11.19 6.57 -1.90
C LYS A 754 -9.80 6.16 -1.38
N GLY A 755 -9.57 4.87 -1.20
CA GLY A 755 -8.32 4.32 -0.69
C GLY A 755 -7.29 4.16 -1.80
N LYS A 756 -6.00 4.40 -1.46
CA LYS A 756 -4.87 4.32 -2.40
C LYS A 756 -4.81 3.02 -3.22
N ALA A 757 -5.24 1.89 -2.65
CA ALA A 757 -5.27 0.61 -3.35
C ALA A 757 -6.28 0.60 -4.51
N TYR A 758 -7.48 1.17 -4.31
CA TYR A 758 -8.47 1.31 -5.36
C TYR A 758 -8.08 2.40 -6.37
N GLU A 759 -7.54 3.54 -5.92
CA GLU A 759 -6.98 4.58 -6.81
C GLU A 759 -5.91 3.99 -7.74
N TYR A 760 -5.00 3.16 -7.21
CA TYR A 760 -3.99 2.50 -8.02
C TYR A 760 -4.62 1.55 -9.05
N VAL A 761 -5.57 0.69 -8.64
CA VAL A 761 -6.30 -0.20 -9.56
C VAL A 761 -7.02 0.58 -10.66
N LEU A 762 -7.65 1.72 -10.36
CA LEU A 762 -8.26 2.58 -11.39
C LEU A 762 -7.24 3.10 -12.40
N VAL A 763 -6.06 3.55 -11.96
CA VAL A 763 -5.00 4.04 -12.86
C VAL A 763 -4.46 2.93 -13.76
N VAL A 764 -4.28 1.71 -13.24
CA VAL A 764 -3.70 0.59 -14.02
C VAL A 764 -4.73 -0.26 -14.77
N SER A 765 -6.02 -0.21 -14.45
CA SER A 765 -7.07 -1.05 -15.07
C SER A 765 -7.14 -0.86 -16.58
N HIS A 766 -7.10 0.39 -17.07
CA HIS A 766 -7.05 0.69 -18.50
C HIS A 766 -5.82 0.08 -19.21
N TYR A 767 -4.68 0.00 -18.51
CA TYR A 767 -3.48 -0.64 -19.04
C TYR A 767 -3.64 -2.17 -19.07
N TYR A 768 -4.13 -2.80 -18.00
CA TYR A 768 -4.31 -4.26 -17.93
C TYR A 768 -5.42 -4.78 -18.87
N LEU A 769 -6.43 -3.96 -19.15
CA LEU A 769 -7.52 -4.30 -20.06
C LEU A 769 -7.03 -4.48 -21.50
N LEU A 770 -6.11 -3.62 -21.97
CA LEU A 770 -5.65 -3.62 -23.36
C LEU A 770 -4.27 -4.27 -23.54
N LEU A 771 -3.38 -4.23 -22.54
CA LEU A 771 -2.09 -4.91 -22.61
C LEU A 771 -2.22 -6.40 -22.25
N SER A 772 -1.26 -7.18 -22.74
CA SER A 772 -1.12 -8.62 -22.46
C SER A 772 0.08 -8.91 -21.55
N ASN A 773 0.76 -7.87 -21.04
CA ASN A 773 2.03 -8.00 -20.34
C ASN A 773 1.85 -8.29 -18.84
N HIS A 774 1.60 -9.55 -18.49
CA HIS A 774 1.54 -10.01 -17.09
C HIS A 774 2.94 -10.13 -16.41
N GLY A 775 4.00 -9.48 -16.90
CA GLY A 775 5.37 -9.70 -16.40
C GLY A 775 6.45 -8.64 -16.61
N ASN A 776 6.16 -7.46 -17.19
CA ASN A 776 7.21 -6.48 -17.57
C ASN A 776 7.41 -5.28 -16.64
N ASN A 777 6.63 -5.14 -15.55
CA ASN A 777 6.78 -4.06 -14.56
C ASN A 777 6.93 -4.64 -13.14
N LEU A 778 8.14 -5.10 -12.77
CA LEU A 778 8.48 -5.69 -11.44
C LEU A 778 9.73 -5.04 -10.81
#